data_AF-A0A4P6MMA2-F1
#
_entry.id   AF-A0A4P6MMA2-F1
#
_cell.length_a   1.000
_cell.length_b   1.000
_cell.length_c   1.000
_cell.angle_alpha   90.00
_cell.angle_beta   90.00
_cell.angle_gamma   90.00
#
_symmetry.space_group_name_H-M   'P 1'
#
loop_
_entity.id
_entity.type
_entity.pdbx_description
1 polymer ?
#
loop_
_entity_poly.entity_id
_entity_poly.type
_entity_poly.pdbx_seq_one_letter_code
_entity_poly.pdbx_strand_id
1 'polypeptide(L)'
;MKKINLILGLGLSTITLSSVLACTKQDNNKFDNPNMGLKPGPSEPNQADKIGQNTNTSKQTEPKNIEDKPNTPTPNDDIPLNFFDQIEGKNLKNVFNKIVFPKNIVLKNTDLNTQIIKNYFKREMYKSVSYVFDANTLDQIPQWMNFENAKTNKIKNIPDMSIFFNDQNNLTKYVRKIMPTFLGENEIKQIDANTIKLEKNISQFVNQNFKNKELTLYFIVQNNSIKAIGENRNKSYVIPIQLNIDTLLKFKGRVSSVNEEFVPYDANLPNLGIEYNARIDNDNNLIVELHSDENTFVFNSFNLKDGQIYIDKFNTLIDASYFTSKNADKNFSLSEHNNTSSLHTKLSSLENLYNVNLDPNALLVQAKRVDLPQNTTTLFDKIRQRTFSVGGGTMTMLAKVSPNNPNDYRFYFITNHHVSDILQNNWNDARVNKNFVIWNQNDALISANDESSAVEVFDSQLDLNVWVAQDQSNTAGIKLSNTNANADYSINIIDIEPLMQKAKQKNNQRVYKYLQNWFTLKPLKLSQYTNYITDASFVKLYLASFPISHNKNNGGRRYREHIINQAESIIINDQPRENEKYGHFKTFTVKDQEILNSNIDLISGASGSVVYDENGDMVAIFMQNIDPNLYGFGLLSSHEYDYLGFASSNNPNSFLNKLKNLAASQPDKYDDSVFN
;
A
#
# COMPACT_ATOMS: atom_id res chain seq x y z
N MET A 1 33.10 29.39 -44.66
CA MET A 1 32.98 30.30 -45.83
C MET A 1 31.87 29.79 -46.76
N LYS A 2 31.40 30.63 -47.70
CA LYS A 2 30.18 30.46 -48.52
C LYS A 2 30.15 29.19 -49.41
N LYS A 3 28.96 28.58 -49.54
CA LYS A 3 28.14 28.38 -50.77
C LYS A 3 27.03 27.33 -50.51
N ILE A 4 25.87 27.22 -51.17
CA ILE A 4 24.93 28.07 -51.97
C ILE A 4 24.08 27.09 -52.85
N ASN A 5 22.76 27.31 -52.98
CA ASN A 5 21.83 26.78 -54.03
C ASN A 5 21.44 25.26 -54.01
N LEU A 6 20.31 24.74 -54.56
CA LEU A 6 19.17 25.32 -55.33
C LEU A 6 17.88 24.40 -55.36
N ILE A 7 16.67 25.01 -55.34
CA ILE A 7 15.42 24.78 -56.16
C ILE A 7 14.69 23.40 -56.34
N LEU A 8 13.39 23.41 -55.94
CA LEU A 8 12.09 22.94 -56.52
C LEU A 8 11.85 21.60 -57.29
N GLY A 9 10.63 21.07 -57.02
CA GLY A 9 9.75 20.29 -57.93
C GLY A 9 8.60 19.62 -57.14
N LEU A 10 7.40 20.19 -56.93
CA LEU A 10 6.20 20.33 -57.79
C LEU A 10 5.50 19.03 -58.28
N GLY A 11 4.21 18.89 -57.92
CA GLY A 11 3.20 18.00 -58.55
C GLY A 11 2.98 16.66 -57.82
N LEU A 12 1.78 16.22 -57.43
CA LEU A 12 0.46 16.39 -58.06
C LEU A 12 -0.68 16.13 -57.07
N SER A 13 -1.80 16.84 -57.24
CA SER A 13 -3.07 16.65 -56.54
C SER A 13 -4.07 15.86 -57.37
N THR A 14 -4.89 15.03 -56.75
CA THR A 14 -6.18 14.58 -57.32
C THR A 14 -7.32 14.81 -56.34
N ILE A 15 -8.41 15.38 -56.85
CA ILE A 15 -9.64 15.73 -56.14
C ILE A 15 -10.78 14.94 -56.79
N THR A 16 -11.73 14.45 -55.99
CA THR A 16 -13.12 14.22 -56.45
C THR A 16 -14.14 14.55 -55.35
N LEU A 17 -14.99 15.56 -55.62
CA LEU A 17 -16.32 15.76 -55.02
C LEU A 17 -17.32 14.76 -55.70
N SER A 18 -18.61 14.58 -55.38
CA SER A 18 -19.68 15.26 -54.58
C SER A 18 -20.64 14.18 -54.00
N SER A 19 -21.87 14.35 -53.49
CA SER A 19 -22.84 15.45 -53.17
C SER A 19 -23.80 14.88 -52.08
N VAL A 20 -24.24 15.57 -51.02
CA VAL A 20 -25.16 16.73 -50.84
C VAL A 20 -26.65 16.47 -51.21
N LEU A 21 -27.56 16.95 -50.31
CA LEU A 21 -29.05 17.01 -50.32
C LEU A 21 -29.84 15.72 -49.96
N ALA A 22 -30.98 15.78 -49.23
CA ALA A 22 -31.54 16.81 -48.34
C ALA A 22 -32.74 16.29 -47.48
N CYS A 23 -33.00 16.99 -46.38
CA CYS A 23 -34.28 17.22 -45.66
C CYS A 23 -35.44 16.19 -45.70
N THR A 24 -35.92 15.82 -44.51
CA THR A 24 -37.33 16.03 -44.11
C THR A 24 -37.44 16.38 -42.62
N LYS A 25 -38.53 17.07 -42.26
CA LYS A 25 -38.84 17.60 -40.92
C LYS A 25 -40.24 17.13 -40.55
N GLN A 26 -40.47 16.62 -39.34
CA GLN A 26 -41.83 16.50 -38.81
C GLN A 26 -41.85 16.50 -37.27
N ASP A 27 -42.56 17.48 -36.70
CA ASP A 27 -42.88 17.57 -35.26
C ASP A 27 -44.19 16.82 -34.98
N ASN A 28 -44.32 16.17 -33.80
CA ASN A 28 -45.24 16.60 -32.73
C ASN A 28 -45.55 15.57 -31.61
N ASN A 29 -45.84 16.14 -30.42
CA ASN A 29 -46.69 15.66 -29.33
C ASN A 29 -46.24 14.57 -28.34
N LYS A 30 -45.88 15.07 -27.13
CA LYS A 30 -46.50 14.79 -25.81
C LYS A 30 -47.03 13.37 -25.48
N PHE A 31 -46.58 12.84 -24.34
CA PHE A 31 -47.47 12.45 -23.23
C PHE A 31 -46.73 12.54 -21.87
N ASP A 32 -47.47 12.42 -20.77
CA ASP A 32 -47.15 13.05 -19.47
C ASP A 32 -46.50 12.15 -18.38
N ASN A 33 -46.01 12.85 -17.34
CA ASN A 33 -45.94 12.45 -15.92
C ASN A 33 -44.99 11.32 -15.44
N PRO A 34 -44.09 11.67 -14.49
CA PRO A 34 -43.69 10.81 -13.39
C PRO A 34 -44.35 11.29 -12.08
N ASN A 35 -45.45 10.67 -11.67
CA ASN A 35 -46.06 10.97 -10.36
C ASN A 35 -46.63 9.71 -9.71
N MET A 36 -45.79 8.99 -8.96
CA MET A 36 -46.23 8.05 -7.93
C MET A 36 -45.44 8.29 -6.66
N GLY A 37 -46.03 9.07 -5.75
CA GLY A 37 -45.55 9.19 -4.39
C GLY A 37 -45.92 7.96 -3.57
N LEU A 38 -44.96 7.40 -2.84
CA LEU A 38 -45.23 6.55 -1.70
C LEU A 38 -45.15 7.40 -0.43
N LYS A 39 -46.31 7.63 0.20
CA LYS A 39 -46.36 8.27 1.52
C LYS A 39 -45.75 7.33 2.56
N PRO A 40 -44.90 7.81 3.48
CA PRO A 40 -44.56 7.05 4.67
C PRO A 40 -45.81 6.90 5.55
N GLY A 41 -46.08 5.67 6.02
CA GLY A 41 -47.09 5.44 7.05
C GLY A 41 -46.64 5.99 8.41
N PRO A 42 -47.57 6.41 9.29
CA PRO A 42 -47.21 6.99 10.58
C PRO A 42 -46.66 5.93 11.54
N SER A 43 -45.56 6.25 12.20
CA SER A 43 -45.07 5.51 13.37
C SER A 43 -45.78 6.02 14.64
N GLU A 44 -46.55 5.14 15.29
CA GLU A 44 -47.04 5.39 16.65
C GLU A 44 -45.96 5.05 17.70
N PRO A 45 -46.03 5.67 18.90
CA PRO A 45 -44.85 5.84 19.74
C PRO A 45 -44.57 4.67 20.70
N ASN A 46 -43.29 4.44 20.97
CA ASN A 46 -42.86 3.55 22.05
C ASN A 46 -43.39 4.02 23.41
N GLN A 47 -44.02 3.12 24.15
CA GLN A 47 -44.28 3.30 25.57
C GLN A 47 -42.96 3.40 26.33
N ALA A 48 -42.87 4.36 27.23
CA ALA A 48 -41.82 4.41 28.22
C ALA A 48 -42.06 3.33 29.28
N ASP A 49 -41.00 2.63 29.72
CA ASP A 49 -40.98 2.17 31.11
C ASP A 49 -39.57 2.04 31.71
N LYS A 50 -39.46 2.65 32.90
CA LYS A 50 -38.55 2.36 34.03
C LYS A 50 -37.03 2.29 33.81
N ILE A 51 -36.43 3.45 34.08
CA ILE A 51 -35.17 3.55 34.83
C ILE A 51 -35.28 2.70 36.12
N GLY A 52 -34.43 1.70 36.26
CA GLY A 52 -34.21 0.95 37.50
C GLY A 52 -32.78 1.17 37.98
N GLN A 53 -32.59 2.04 38.97
CA GLN A 53 -31.30 2.18 39.66
C GLN A 53 -30.98 0.87 40.39
N ASN A 54 -29.74 0.41 40.33
CA ASN A 54 -29.23 -0.47 41.37
C ASN A 54 -27.78 -0.15 41.72
N THR A 55 -27.50 -0.13 43.01
CA THR A 55 -26.33 0.50 43.64
C THR A 55 -25.26 -0.50 44.05
N ASN A 56 -23.99 -0.10 43.94
CA ASN A 56 -22.82 -0.65 44.66
C ASN A 56 -22.50 -2.15 44.38
N THR A 57 -21.25 -2.55 44.15
CA THR A 57 -20.08 -2.22 44.97
C THR A 57 -18.81 -2.37 44.14
N SER A 58 -17.88 -1.43 44.27
CA SER A 58 -16.50 -1.63 43.83
C SER A 58 -15.79 -2.60 44.78
N LYS A 59 -15.41 -3.77 44.28
CA LYS A 59 -14.26 -4.49 44.84
C LYS A 59 -13.04 -4.13 44.02
N GLN A 60 -12.07 -3.48 44.65
CA GLN A 60 -10.71 -3.41 44.11
C GLN A 60 -10.18 -4.85 44.02
N THR A 61 -9.85 -5.29 42.81
CA THR A 61 -8.88 -6.36 42.60
C THR A 61 -7.61 -5.73 42.05
N GLU A 62 -6.50 -5.95 42.73
CA GLU A 62 -5.17 -5.50 42.33
C GLU A 62 -4.84 -6.01 40.91
N PRO A 63 -4.05 -5.24 40.12
CA PRO A 63 -3.63 -5.68 38.80
C PRO A 63 -2.67 -6.86 38.94
N LYS A 64 -3.16 -8.08 38.72
CA LYS A 64 -2.28 -9.20 38.41
C LYS A 64 -1.58 -8.88 37.09
N ASN A 65 -0.25 -8.84 37.11
CA ASN A 65 0.55 -8.93 35.90
C ASN A 65 0.18 -10.22 35.17
N ILE A 66 -0.60 -10.09 34.09
CA ILE A 66 -0.75 -11.13 33.09
C ILE A 66 0.47 -10.96 32.19
N GLU A 67 1.47 -11.82 32.38
CA GLU A 67 2.41 -12.08 31.29
C GLU A 67 1.60 -12.65 30.12
N ASP A 68 1.48 -11.88 29.03
CA ASP A 68 0.89 -12.33 27.78
C ASP A 68 1.76 -13.44 27.17
N LYS A 69 1.58 -14.66 27.69
CA LYS A 69 2.01 -15.87 26.98
C LYS A 69 1.21 -15.91 25.67
N PRO A 70 1.87 -15.97 24.50
CA PRO A 70 1.15 -16.10 23.25
C PRO A 70 0.33 -17.39 23.29
N ASN A 71 -0.99 -17.26 23.16
CA ASN A 71 -1.90 -18.38 22.97
C ASN A 71 -1.57 -19.06 21.63
N THR A 72 -0.63 -20.00 21.65
CA THR A 72 -0.46 -20.97 20.57
C THR A 72 -1.71 -21.86 20.57
N PRO A 73 -2.47 -21.93 19.45
CA PRO A 73 -3.52 -22.92 19.34
C PRO A 73 -2.88 -24.31 19.41
N THR A 74 -3.25 -25.10 20.43
CA THR A 74 -2.93 -26.52 20.47
C THR A 74 -3.64 -27.20 19.30
N PRO A 75 -2.92 -27.84 18.36
CA PRO A 75 -3.55 -28.62 17.31
C PRO A 75 -4.34 -29.76 17.94
N ASN A 76 -5.59 -29.98 17.53
CA ASN A 76 -6.27 -31.24 17.81
C ASN A 76 -5.46 -32.36 17.16
N ASP A 77 -4.95 -33.30 17.98
CA ASP A 77 -4.07 -34.38 17.51
C ASP A 77 -4.79 -35.44 16.64
N ASP A 78 -6.13 -35.41 16.59
CA ASP A 78 -7.01 -36.38 15.94
C ASP A 78 -7.34 -36.08 14.45
N ILE A 79 -6.38 -35.58 13.67
CA ILE A 79 -6.56 -35.52 12.20
C ILE A 79 -5.97 -36.80 11.57
N PRO A 80 -6.76 -37.60 10.83
CA PRO A 80 -6.27 -38.85 10.23
C PRO A 80 -5.05 -38.66 9.34
N LEU A 81 -4.03 -39.49 9.56
CA LEU A 81 -2.83 -39.57 8.74
C LEU A 81 -3.05 -40.53 7.55
N ASN A 82 -2.76 -40.08 6.33
CA ASN A 82 -2.87 -40.90 5.12
C ASN A 82 -1.51 -41.48 4.72
N PHE A 83 -1.32 -42.78 4.89
CA PHE A 83 -0.03 -43.47 4.68
C PHE A 83 0.15 -43.99 3.24
N PHE A 84 1.37 -43.83 2.70
CA PHE A 84 1.79 -44.40 1.41
C PHE A 84 3.21 -44.94 1.49
N ASP A 85 3.44 -46.17 1.05
CA ASP A 85 4.76 -46.84 1.15
C ASP A 85 5.82 -46.24 0.20
N GLN A 86 5.44 -45.97 -1.05
CA GLN A 86 6.29 -45.38 -2.09
C GLN A 86 5.47 -44.52 -3.06
N ILE A 87 6.13 -43.52 -3.67
CA ILE A 87 5.57 -42.68 -4.75
C ILE A 87 6.02 -43.15 -6.15
N GLU A 88 6.93 -44.13 -6.28
CA GLU A 88 7.31 -44.70 -7.57
C GLU A 88 6.08 -45.10 -8.41
N GLY A 89 5.99 -44.55 -9.62
CA GLY A 89 4.86 -44.76 -10.55
C GLY A 89 3.54 -44.05 -10.20
N LYS A 90 3.36 -43.51 -8.99
CA LYS A 90 2.14 -42.77 -8.62
C LYS A 90 2.31 -41.28 -8.91
N ASN A 91 1.60 -40.80 -9.93
CA ASN A 91 1.55 -39.39 -10.31
C ASN A 91 1.25 -38.49 -9.09
N LEU A 92 2.24 -37.74 -8.60
CA LEU A 92 2.13 -36.81 -7.45
C LEU A 92 0.94 -35.86 -7.56
N LYS A 93 0.59 -35.49 -8.80
CA LYS A 93 -0.60 -34.70 -9.14
C LYS A 93 -1.88 -35.36 -8.61
N ASN A 94 -2.03 -36.68 -8.72
CA ASN A 94 -3.21 -37.39 -8.23
C ASN A 94 -3.36 -37.35 -6.71
N VAL A 95 -2.28 -37.08 -5.97
CA VAL A 95 -2.31 -36.83 -4.52
C VAL A 95 -2.60 -35.36 -4.26
N PHE A 96 -1.69 -34.46 -4.64
CA PHE A 96 -1.67 -33.07 -4.18
C PHE A 96 -2.46 -32.07 -5.05
N ASN A 97 -2.69 -32.37 -6.33
CA ASN A 97 -3.42 -31.49 -7.23
C ASN A 97 -4.92 -31.76 -7.13
N LYS A 98 -5.50 -31.31 -6.01
CA LYS A 98 -6.94 -31.28 -5.71
C LYS A 98 -7.40 -29.82 -5.60
N ILE A 99 -8.71 -29.60 -5.50
CA ILE A 99 -9.33 -28.27 -5.25
C ILE A 99 -8.88 -27.69 -3.90
N VAL A 100 -8.62 -28.53 -2.89
CA VAL A 100 -8.03 -28.13 -1.61
C VAL A 100 -6.75 -28.93 -1.42
N PHE A 101 -5.63 -28.25 -1.13
CA PHE A 101 -4.34 -28.92 -0.94
C PHE A 101 -4.40 -29.90 0.25
N PRO A 102 -4.10 -31.20 0.05
CA PRO A 102 -4.22 -32.18 1.11
C PRO A 102 -3.11 -32.02 2.16
N LYS A 103 -3.51 -31.92 3.42
CA LYS A 103 -2.62 -31.99 4.58
C LYS A 103 -2.46 -33.44 5.04
N ASN A 104 -1.52 -33.70 5.96
CA ASN A 104 -1.44 -34.95 6.72
C ASN A 104 -1.19 -36.22 5.88
N ILE A 105 -0.56 -36.06 4.72
CA ILE A 105 0.01 -37.15 3.93
C ILE A 105 1.30 -37.65 4.62
N VAL A 106 1.48 -38.96 4.71
CA VAL A 106 2.65 -39.62 5.30
C VAL A 106 3.30 -40.56 4.28
N LEU A 107 4.61 -40.43 4.08
CA LEU A 107 5.42 -41.32 3.25
C LEU A 107 6.45 -42.08 4.09
N LYS A 108 6.94 -43.20 3.58
CA LYS A 108 8.17 -43.81 4.09
C LYS A 108 9.35 -42.84 3.92
N ASN A 109 10.16 -42.65 4.97
CA ASN A 109 11.39 -41.86 4.89
C ASN A 109 12.43 -42.57 4.01
N THR A 110 12.67 -42.04 2.81
CA THR A 110 13.75 -42.45 1.91
C THR A 110 14.29 -41.23 1.18
N ASP A 111 15.57 -41.24 0.80
CA ASP A 111 16.17 -40.13 0.06
C ASP A 111 15.42 -39.84 -1.24
N LEU A 112 15.00 -40.89 -1.96
CA LEU A 112 14.21 -40.78 -3.18
C LEU A 112 12.85 -40.11 -2.95
N ASN A 113 12.07 -40.55 -1.95
CA ASN A 113 10.78 -39.91 -1.62
C ASN A 113 10.99 -38.45 -1.21
N THR A 114 12.05 -38.16 -0.46
CA THR A 114 12.39 -36.82 0.02
C THR A 114 12.74 -35.88 -1.15
N GLN A 115 13.61 -36.32 -2.06
CA GLN A 115 13.99 -35.57 -3.25
C GLN A 115 12.79 -35.32 -4.19
N ILE A 116 11.97 -36.35 -4.44
CA ILE A 116 10.77 -36.26 -5.28
C ILE A 116 9.79 -35.21 -4.72
N ILE A 117 9.53 -35.22 -3.41
CA ILE A 117 8.67 -34.24 -2.75
C ILE A 117 9.26 -32.83 -2.77
N LYS A 118 10.55 -32.67 -2.42
CA LYS A 118 11.21 -31.36 -2.44
C LYS A 118 11.08 -30.72 -3.82
N ASN A 119 11.40 -31.48 -4.87
CA ASN A 119 11.31 -31.02 -6.26
C ASN A 119 9.87 -30.72 -6.69
N TYR A 120 8.90 -31.53 -6.26
CA TYR A 120 7.48 -31.29 -6.55
C TYR A 120 6.95 -30.00 -5.91
N PHE A 121 7.09 -29.84 -4.58
CA PHE A 121 6.63 -28.63 -3.89
C PHE A 121 7.33 -27.38 -4.42
N LYS A 122 8.65 -27.45 -4.66
CA LYS A 122 9.44 -26.37 -5.27
C LYS A 122 8.89 -25.94 -6.63
N ARG A 123 8.60 -26.90 -7.52
CA ARG A 123 8.06 -26.62 -8.87
C ARG A 123 6.65 -26.06 -8.82
N GLU A 124 5.74 -26.64 -8.03
CA GLU A 124 4.37 -26.13 -7.96
C GLU A 124 4.28 -24.77 -7.23
N MET A 125 5.19 -24.49 -6.28
CA MET A 125 5.35 -23.15 -5.69
C MET A 125 5.80 -22.13 -6.73
N TYR A 126 6.86 -22.43 -7.49
CA TYR A 126 7.35 -21.56 -8.57
C TYR A 126 6.28 -21.25 -9.63
N LYS A 127 5.50 -22.25 -10.06
CA LYS A 127 4.34 -22.03 -10.95
C LYS A 127 3.30 -21.10 -10.35
N SER A 128 2.98 -21.28 -9.07
CA SER A 128 1.94 -20.50 -8.39
C SER A 128 2.36 -19.04 -8.21
N VAL A 129 3.63 -18.80 -7.84
CA VAL A 129 4.21 -17.44 -7.78
C VAL A 129 4.26 -16.80 -9.17
N SER A 130 4.73 -17.54 -10.18
CA SER A 130 4.75 -17.06 -11.57
C SER A 130 3.35 -16.63 -12.04
N TYR A 131 2.32 -17.46 -11.78
CA TYR A 131 0.93 -17.15 -12.12
C TYR A 131 0.33 -15.96 -11.35
N VAL A 132 0.70 -15.77 -10.07
CA VAL A 132 0.24 -14.62 -9.26
C VAL A 132 0.65 -13.30 -9.92
N PHE A 133 1.85 -13.22 -10.47
CA PHE A 133 2.40 -12.01 -11.11
C PHE A 133 2.22 -11.98 -12.65
N ASP A 134 1.35 -12.84 -13.19
CA ASP A 134 1.13 -13.02 -14.65
C ASP A 134 2.44 -13.14 -15.45
N ALA A 135 3.42 -13.80 -14.83
CA ALA A 135 4.77 -13.98 -15.31
C ALA A 135 4.98 -15.41 -15.81
N ASN A 136 5.81 -15.55 -16.85
CA ASN A 136 6.13 -16.82 -17.52
C ASN A 136 4.93 -17.51 -18.21
N THR A 137 5.18 -18.25 -19.30
CA THR A 137 4.15 -19.12 -19.89
C THR A 137 4.17 -20.46 -19.14
N LEU A 138 3.04 -20.95 -18.63
CA LEU A 138 2.99 -22.17 -17.81
C LEU A 138 2.03 -23.21 -18.40
N ASP A 139 2.49 -24.45 -18.57
CA ASP A 139 1.68 -25.53 -19.13
C ASP A 139 0.35 -25.75 -18.39
N GLN A 140 0.43 -25.88 -17.05
CA GLN A 140 -0.72 -26.17 -16.17
C GLN A 140 -0.50 -25.64 -14.75
N ILE A 141 -1.45 -24.83 -14.29
CA ILE A 141 -1.55 -24.28 -12.92
C ILE A 141 -2.15 -25.34 -11.97
N PRO A 142 -1.77 -25.38 -10.67
CA PRO A 142 -2.36 -26.32 -9.72
C PRO A 142 -3.87 -26.13 -9.48
N GLN A 143 -4.61 -27.23 -9.28
CA GLN A 143 -6.07 -27.19 -9.05
C GLN A 143 -6.48 -26.46 -7.77
N TRP A 144 -5.63 -26.42 -6.75
CA TRP A 144 -5.91 -25.69 -5.50
C TRP A 144 -5.80 -24.17 -5.64
N MET A 145 -5.34 -23.70 -6.81
CA MET A 145 -5.41 -22.28 -7.16
C MET A 145 -6.78 -21.89 -7.78
N ASN A 146 -7.61 -22.84 -8.24
CA ASN A 146 -8.72 -22.60 -9.18
C ASN A 146 -9.55 -21.32 -8.94
N PHE A 147 -9.57 -20.43 -9.93
CA PHE A 147 -9.99 -19.02 -9.79
C PHE A 147 -11.35 -18.66 -10.42
N GLU A 148 -12.25 -19.62 -10.69
CA GLU A 148 -13.52 -19.36 -11.41
C GLU A 148 -14.39 -18.20 -10.84
N ASN A 149 -14.18 -17.78 -9.58
CA ASN A 149 -14.85 -16.62 -8.96
C ASN A 149 -13.90 -15.52 -8.41
N ALA A 150 -12.59 -15.66 -8.55
CA ALA A 150 -11.62 -14.87 -7.76
C ALA A 150 -10.97 -13.73 -8.56
N LYS A 151 -11.71 -12.63 -8.75
CA LYS A 151 -11.21 -11.40 -9.40
C LYS A 151 -10.18 -10.59 -8.58
N THR A 152 -10.00 -10.86 -7.28
CA THR A 152 -9.14 -10.05 -6.40
C THR A 152 -8.15 -10.86 -5.57
N ASN A 153 -6.90 -10.39 -5.55
CA ASN A 153 -5.75 -10.87 -4.81
C ASN A 153 -5.48 -12.39 -4.91
N LYS A 154 -4.79 -12.80 -5.99
CA LYS A 154 -4.46 -14.20 -6.31
C LYS A 154 -3.59 -14.90 -5.24
N ILE A 155 -2.75 -14.14 -4.52
CA ILE A 155 -1.71 -14.70 -3.64
C ILE A 155 -2.28 -15.50 -2.45
N LYS A 156 -3.48 -15.12 -1.98
CA LYS A 156 -4.14 -15.72 -0.80
C LYS A 156 -4.49 -17.21 -0.98
N ASN A 157 -4.50 -17.70 -2.21
CA ASN A 157 -4.84 -19.10 -2.54
C ASN A 157 -3.64 -20.04 -2.44
N ILE A 158 -2.42 -19.54 -2.18
CA ILE A 158 -1.22 -20.38 -2.04
C ILE A 158 -1.15 -20.97 -0.61
N PRO A 159 -1.22 -22.30 -0.44
CA PRO A 159 -1.20 -22.94 0.87
C PRO A 159 0.23 -23.25 1.34
N ASP A 160 0.39 -23.48 2.64
CA ASP A 160 1.59 -24.04 3.24
C ASP A 160 1.68 -25.52 2.85
N MET A 161 2.60 -25.85 1.94
CA MET A 161 2.82 -27.22 1.49
C MET A 161 3.56 -28.00 2.57
N SER A 162 2.99 -29.10 3.05
CA SER A 162 3.63 -29.94 4.05
C SER A 162 3.25 -31.40 3.96
N ILE A 163 4.15 -32.24 4.45
CA ILE A 163 4.05 -33.70 4.42
C ILE A 163 4.87 -34.29 5.57
N PHE A 164 4.55 -35.52 5.98
CA PHE A 164 5.33 -36.27 6.95
C PHE A 164 6.11 -37.40 6.28
N PHE A 165 7.32 -37.64 6.78
CA PHE A 165 8.13 -38.82 6.51
C PHE A 165 8.22 -39.66 7.78
N ASN A 166 7.86 -40.93 7.69
CA ASN A 166 7.89 -41.90 8.78
C ASN A 166 9.16 -42.76 8.70
N ASP A 167 9.91 -42.80 9.79
CA ASP A 167 11.04 -43.70 10.00
C ASP A 167 10.93 -44.39 11.36
N GLN A 168 10.61 -45.68 11.38
CA GLN A 168 10.51 -46.50 12.59
C GLN A 168 9.66 -45.84 13.70
N ASN A 169 8.50 -45.28 13.33
CA ASN A 169 7.54 -44.52 14.15
C ASN A 169 7.92 -43.05 14.46
N ASN A 170 9.08 -42.56 14.00
CA ASN A 170 9.43 -41.14 14.08
C ASN A 170 8.86 -40.37 12.87
N LEU A 171 8.00 -39.38 13.13
CA LEU A 171 7.44 -38.51 12.10
C LEU A 171 8.24 -37.20 11.96
N THR A 172 8.96 -37.08 10.85
CA THR A 172 9.61 -35.83 10.43
C THR A 172 8.70 -35.10 9.45
N LYS A 173 8.30 -33.87 9.76
CA LYS A 173 7.53 -32.99 8.87
C LYS A 173 8.48 -32.23 7.95
N TYR A 174 8.22 -32.26 6.64
CA TYR A 174 8.77 -31.29 5.69
C TYR A 174 7.73 -30.21 5.41
N VAL A 175 8.19 -28.95 5.35
CA VAL A 175 7.36 -27.76 5.14
C VAL A 175 7.99 -26.92 4.04
N ARG A 176 7.17 -26.37 3.14
CA ARG A 176 7.50 -25.26 2.23
C ARG A 176 6.34 -24.26 2.22
N LYS A 177 6.59 -23.02 2.61
CA LYS A 177 5.56 -21.98 2.74
C LYS A 177 6.08 -20.60 2.36
N ILE A 178 5.24 -19.79 1.72
CA ILE A 178 5.58 -18.37 1.45
C ILE A 178 5.45 -17.61 2.76
N MET A 179 6.44 -16.77 3.02
CA MET A 179 6.59 -15.87 4.15
C MET A 179 6.39 -14.42 3.66
N PRO A 180 5.17 -13.85 3.76
CA PRO A 180 4.96 -12.43 3.53
C PRO A 180 5.92 -11.59 4.36
N THR A 181 6.54 -10.59 3.73
CA THR A 181 7.34 -9.59 4.41
C THR A 181 7.04 -8.22 3.83
N PHE A 182 6.95 -7.22 4.71
CA PHE A 182 7.21 -5.84 4.31
C PHE A 182 8.70 -5.71 3.97
N LEU A 183 9.03 -4.99 2.91
CA LEU A 183 10.40 -4.64 2.56
C LEU A 183 10.69 -3.18 2.93
N GLY A 184 11.74 -2.97 3.72
CA GLY A 184 12.22 -1.65 4.08
C GLY A 184 12.78 -0.91 2.86
N GLU A 185 12.65 0.43 2.81
CA GLU A 185 13.20 1.27 1.73
C GLU A 185 14.70 0.96 1.47
N ASN A 186 15.39 0.63 2.55
CA ASN A 186 16.82 0.37 2.60
C ASN A 186 17.21 -1.12 2.39
N GLU A 187 16.25 -2.05 2.33
CA GLU A 187 16.54 -3.48 2.22
C GLU A 187 16.84 -3.92 0.78
N ILE A 188 16.35 -3.22 -0.25
CA ILE A 188 16.75 -3.43 -1.64
C ILE A 188 17.32 -2.13 -2.22
N LYS A 189 18.59 -2.19 -2.66
CA LYS A 189 19.34 -1.04 -3.17
C LYS A 189 20.08 -1.38 -4.45
N GLN A 190 20.16 -0.41 -5.35
CA GLN A 190 21.13 -0.43 -6.44
C GLN A 190 22.45 0.09 -5.88
N ILE A 191 23.52 -0.71 -6.00
CA ILE A 191 24.86 -0.35 -5.51
C ILE A 191 25.67 0.32 -6.62
N ASP A 192 25.50 -0.17 -7.85
CA ASP A 192 26.01 0.41 -9.09
C ASP A 192 25.05 0.10 -10.25
N ALA A 193 25.37 0.54 -11.47
CA ALA A 193 24.50 0.35 -12.63
C ALA A 193 24.13 -1.12 -12.91
N ASN A 194 25.01 -2.06 -12.57
CA ASN A 194 24.97 -3.48 -12.91
C ASN A 194 24.75 -4.39 -11.69
N THR A 195 24.62 -3.81 -10.47
CA THR A 195 24.51 -4.57 -9.22
C THR A 195 23.37 -4.08 -8.32
N ILE A 196 22.45 -5.00 -7.96
CA ILE A 196 21.45 -4.80 -6.91
C ILE A 196 21.81 -5.63 -5.68
N LYS A 197 21.65 -5.07 -4.49
CA LYS A 197 21.80 -5.75 -3.20
C LYS A 197 20.47 -5.79 -2.46
N LEU A 198 20.07 -6.99 -2.05
CA LEU A 198 19.07 -7.26 -1.02
C LEU A 198 19.77 -7.54 0.31
N GLU A 199 19.30 -6.94 1.40
CA GLU A 199 19.74 -7.17 2.77
C GLU A 199 18.52 -7.38 3.67
N LYS A 200 18.45 -8.53 4.36
CA LYS A 200 17.27 -8.90 5.17
C LYS A 200 17.66 -9.62 6.45
N ASN A 201 17.22 -9.14 7.62
CA ASN A 201 17.45 -9.88 8.87
C ASN A 201 16.61 -11.17 8.92
N ILE A 202 17.26 -12.33 9.00
CA ILE A 202 16.60 -13.64 9.05
C ILE A 202 16.73 -14.33 10.43
N SER A 203 17.04 -13.59 11.50
CA SER A 203 17.22 -14.14 12.86
C SER A 203 16.05 -15.01 13.33
N GLN A 204 14.81 -14.58 13.06
CA GLN A 204 13.59 -15.31 13.44
C GLN A 204 13.48 -16.70 12.78
N PHE A 205 14.12 -16.93 11.62
CA PHE A 205 14.17 -18.22 10.93
C PHE A 205 15.43 -19.01 11.32
N VAL A 206 16.59 -18.36 11.38
CA VAL A 206 17.87 -18.96 11.78
C VAL A 206 17.79 -19.57 13.19
N ASN A 207 17.14 -18.87 14.13
CA ASN A 207 17.04 -19.30 15.53
C ASN A 207 16.03 -20.44 15.77
N GLN A 208 15.27 -20.87 14.76
CA GLN A 208 14.40 -22.04 14.89
C GLN A 208 15.22 -23.34 14.88
N ASN A 209 14.78 -24.34 15.66
CA ASN A 209 15.38 -25.69 15.66
C ASN A 209 14.90 -26.54 14.47
N PHE A 210 14.98 -25.96 13.27
CA PHE A 210 14.69 -26.63 12.01
C PHE A 210 15.97 -27.20 11.37
N LYS A 211 15.83 -28.21 10.51
CA LYS A 211 16.92 -28.84 9.75
C LYS A 211 16.77 -28.61 8.25
N ASN A 212 17.88 -28.54 7.54
CA ASN A 212 17.96 -28.28 6.09
C ASN A 212 17.19 -27.02 5.71
N LYS A 213 17.52 -25.91 6.39
CA LYS A 213 16.90 -24.59 6.18
C LYS A 213 17.25 -24.06 4.80
N GLU A 214 16.23 -23.81 3.99
CA GLU A 214 16.36 -23.19 2.68
C GLU A 214 15.40 -22.00 2.57
N LEU A 215 15.85 -20.90 1.98
CA LEU A 215 15.00 -19.81 1.52
C LEU A 215 15.03 -19.76 -0.01
N THR A 216 13.92 -19.41 -0.64
CA THR A 216 13.89 -19.03 -2.05
C THR A 216 13.39 -17.59 -2.16
N LEU A 217 14.19 -16.72 -2.76
CA LEU A 217 13.81 -15.34 -3.07
C LEU A 217 13.25 -15.30 -4.49
N TYR A 218 12.03 -14.80 -4.68
CA TYR A 218 11.39 -14.63 -5.97
C TYR A 218 11.44 -13.15 -6.37
N PHE A 219 12.41 -12.79 -7.21
CA PHE A 219 12.48 -11.45 -7.80
C PHE A 219 11.59 -11.39 -9.05
N ILE A 220 10.76 -10.35 -9.15
CA ILE A 220 9.94 -10.10 -10.34
C ILE A 220 10.73 -9.13 -11.22
N VAL A 221 10.92 -9.50 -12.49
CA VAL A 221 11.73 -8.72 -13.44
C VAL A 221 11.02 -8.51 -14.78
N GLN A 222 11.40 -7.45 -15.48
CA GLN A 222 10.99 -7.18 -16.87
C GLN A 222 12.22 -6.75 -17.68
N ASN A 223 12.28 -7.15 -18.96
CA ASN A 223 13.34 -6.76 -19.91
C ASN A 223 12.73 -6.58 -21.30
N ASN A 224 13.09 -5.49 -22.00
CA ASN A 224 12.60 -5.20 -23.35
C ASN A 224 13.43 -5.82 -24.49
N SER A 225 14.60 -6.38 -24.18
CA SER A 225 15.54 -6.96 -25.14
C SER A 225 15.02 -8.25 -25.80
N ILE A 226 13.97 -8.86 -25.26
CA ILE A 226 13.42 -10.15 -25.72
C ILE A 226 12.41 -9.90 -26.84
N LYS A 227 12.91 -9.84 -28.06
CA LYS A 227 12.11 -9.78 -29.30
C LYS A 227 11.47 -11.13 -29.62
N ALA A 228 10.57 -11.60 -28.75
CA ALA A 228 9.65 -12.68 -29.10
C ALA A 228 8.75 -12.22 -30.26
N ILE A 229 8.76 -12.96 -31.36
CA ILE A 229 8.10 -12.57 -32.61
C ILE A 229 6.58 -12.57 -32.42
N GLY A 230 5.99 -11.39 -32.24
CA GLY A 230 4.54 -11.17 -32.22
C GLY A 230 3.88 -11.08 -30.84
N GLU A 231 4.61 -11.25 -29.72
CA GLU A 231 4.07 -11.03 -28.37
C GLU A 231 4.33 -9.59 -27.86
N ASN A 232 3.52 -9.14 -26.90
CA ASN A 232 3.61 -7.79 -26.34
C ASN A 232 4.98 -7.50 -25.72
N ARG A 233 5.50 -6.29 -25.95
CA ARG A 233 6.61 -5.74 -25.17
C ARG A 233 6.18 -5.63 -23.70
N ASN A 234 7.11 -5.77 -22.75
CA ASN A 234 6.88 -5.81 -21.30
C ASN A 234 6.31 -7.15 -20.76
N LYS A 235 6.92 -8.30 -21.06
CA LYS A 235 6.61 -9.58 -20.38
C LYS A 235 7.32 -9.63 -19.02
N SER A 236 6.58 -9.95 -17.96
CA SER A 236 7.14 -10.20 -16.62
C SER A 236 7.72 -11.61 -16.51
N TYR A 237 8.81 -11.73 -15.76
CA TYR A 237 9.47 -12.98 -15.41
C TYR A 237 9.67 -13.05 -13.89
N VAL A 238 9.75 -14.27 -13.36
CA VAL A 238 10.10 -14.51 -11.96
C VAL A 238 11.45 -15.23 -11.91
N ILE A 239 12.43 -14.64 -11.21
CA ILE A 239 13.75 -15.19 -10.94
C ILE A 239 13.77 -15.77 -9.52
N PRO A 240 13.70 -17.11 -9.35
CA PRO A 240 13.87 -17.79 -8.08
C PRO A 240 15.34 -18.06 -7.73
N ILE A 241 15.86 -17.39 -6.70
CA ILE A 241 17.19 -17.66 -6.13
C ILE A 241 17.03 -18.53 -4.88
N GLN A 242 17.53 -19.77 -4.92
CA GLN A 242 17.42 -20.74 -3.83
C GLN A 242 18.71 -20.77 -3.00
N LEU A 243 18.57 -20.58 -1.69
CA LEU A 243 19.67 -20.37 -0.76
C LEU A 243 19.64 -21.42 0.35
N ASN A 244 20.69 -22.22 0.45
CA ASN A 244 20.87 -23.16 1.55
C ASN A 244 21.43 -22.42 2.78
N ILE A 245 20.55 -22.05 3.70
CA ILE A 245 20.88 -21.25 4.89
C ILE A 245 21.80 -22.02 5.84
N ASP A 246 21.62 -23.33 6.00
CA ASP A 246 22.52 -24.15 6.83
C ASP A 246 23.95 -24.24 6.26
N THR A 247 24.12 -24.08 4.94
CA THR A 247 25.44 -23.92 4.30
C THR A 247 26.00 -22.51 4.51
N LEU A 248 25.21 -21.47 4.24
CA LEU A 248 25.65 -20.06 4.42
C LEU A 248 26.06 -19.77 5.88
N LEU A 249 25.35 -20.33 6.86
CA LEU A 249 25.68 -20.18 8.29
C LEU A 249 27.03 -20.78 8.68
N LYS A 250 27.57 -21.77 7.95
CA LYS A 250 28.93 -22.30 8.19
C LYS A 250 30.02 -21.29 7.82
N PHE A 251 29.69 -20.33 6.96
CA PHE A 251 30.57 -19.26 6.49
C PHE A 251 30.20 -17.89 7.07
N LYS A 252 29.32 -17.86 8.07
CA LYS A 252 28.81 -16.64 8.71
C LYS A 252 29.93 -15.65 9.06
N GLY A 253 29.75 -14.39 8.67
CA GLY A 253 30.72 -13.31 8.92
C GLY A 253 32.01 -13.36 8.09
N ARG A 254 32.15 -14.32 7.17
CA ARG A 254 33.26 -14.37 6.18
C ARG A 254 32.78 -13.81 4.85
N VAL A 255 33.72 -13.29 4.05
CA VAL A 255 33.49 -12.95 2.63
C VAL A 255 33.50 -14.22 1.75
N SER A 256 33.37 -15.41 2.34
CA SER A 256 33.21 -16.67 1.63
C SER A 256 31.78 -16.75 1.10
N SER A 257 31.63 -16.67 -0.21
CA SER A 257 30.39 -16.29 -0.85
C SER A 257 29.98 -17.38 -1.86
N VAL A 258 28.67 -17.66 -1.96
CA VAL A 258 28.17 -18.65 -2.92
C VAL A 258 27.84 -17.90 -4.21
N ASN A 259 28.74 -18.02 -5.19
CA ASN A 259 28.53 -17.50 -6.53
C ASN A 259 27.95 -18.64 -7.39
N GLU A 260 26.74 -18.45 -7.90
CA GLU A 260 26.07 -19.36 -8.81
C GLU A 260 25.42 -18.57 -9.96
N GLU A 261 25.51 -19.10 -11.18
CA GLU A 261 24.75 -18.59 -12.32
C GLU A 261 23.26 -18.94 -12.11
N PHE A 262 22.36 -18.02 -12.46
CA PHE A 262 20.93 -18.33 -12.43
C PHE A 262 20.56 -19.36 -13.52
N VAL A 263 20.30 -20.60 -13.10
CA VAL A 263 19.74 -21.63 -13.98
C VAL A 263 18.21 -21.61 -13.90
N PRO A 264 17.49 -21.21 -14.98
CA PRO A 264 16.04 -21.17 -14.97
C PRO A 264 15.39 -22.57 -14.85
N TYR A 265 14.27 -22.67 -14.15
CA TYR A 265 13.49 -23.93 -14.04
C TYR A 265 12.74 -24.32 -15.32
N ASP A 266 12.63 -23.39 -16.26
CA ASP A 266 12.00 -23.58 -17.56
C ASP A 266 13.00 -23.18 -18.64
N ALA A 267 13.30 -24.11 -19.55
CA ALA A 267 14.26 -23.92 -20.64
C ALA A 267 13.79 -22.88 -21.69
N ASN A 268 12.52 -22.45 -21.63
CA ASN A 268 11.98 -21.37 -22.46
C ASN A 268 12.20 -19.98 -21.84
N LEU A 269 12.77 -19.88 -20.62
CA LEU A 269 13.14 -18.60 -20.06
C LEU A 269 14.34 -17.99 -20.80
N PRO A 270 14.35 -16.67 -21.00
CA PRO A 270 15.53 -15.97 -21.50
C PRO A 270 16.70 -16.19 -20.53
N ASN A 271 17.90 -16.46 -21.04
CA ASN A 271 19.09 -16.18 -20.24
C ASN A 271 19.20 -14.65 -20.12
N LEU A 272 19.07 -14.14 -18.90
CA LEU A 272 19.14 -12.71 -18.60
C LEU A 272 20.57 -12.25 -18.27
N GLY A 273 21.55 -13.16 -18.25
CA GLY A 273 22.92 -12.86 -17.85
C GLY A 273 22.97 -12.32 -16.42
N ILE A 274 22.24 -12.96 -15.50
CA ILE A 274 22.21 -12.59 -14.08
C ILE A 274 22.93 -13.66 -13.28
N GLU A 275 24.04 -13.27 -12.65
CA GLU A 275 24.68 -14.04 -11.59
C GLU A 275 24.18 -13.55 -10.23
N TYR A 276 24.29 -14.40 -9.21
CA TYR A 276 24.03 -13.98 -7.84
C TYR A 276 25.11 -14.43 -6.88
N ASN A 277 25.29 -13.63 -5.84
CA ASN A 277 26.15 -13.91 -4.71
C ASN A 277 25.36 -13.81 -3.41
N ALA A 278 25.46 -14.82 -2.52
CA ALA A 278 24.80 -14.81 -1.22
C ALA A 278 25.76 -15.05 -0.05
N ARG A 279 25.52 -14.34 1.06
CA ARG A 279 26.22 -14.50 2.36
C ARG A 279 25.33 -14.16 3.54
N ILE A 280 25.73 -14.56 4.75
CA ILE A 280 25.10 -14.15 6.02
C ILE A 280 26.15 -13.48 6.89
N ASP A 281 25.86 -12.28 7.39
CA ASP A 281 26.76 -11.52 8.26
C ASP A 281 26.71 -11.97 9.73
N ASN A 282 27.37 -11.26 10.64
CA ASN A 282 27.39 -11.60 12.07
C ASN A 282 26.03 -11.45 12.78
N ASP A 283 25.15 -10.59 12.27
CA ASP A 283 23.87 -10.22 12.89
C ASP A 283 22.67 -10.99 12.28
N ASN A 284 22.97 -12.00 11.46
CA ASN A 284 22.03 -12.80 10.65
C ASN A 284 21.30 -12.00 9.57
N ASN A 285 21.90 -10.93 9.05
CA ASN A 285 21.43 -10.32 7.81
C ASN A 285 21.86 -11.21 6.64
N LEU A 286 20.86 -11.74 5.92
CA LEU A 286 21.05 -12.36 4.63
C LEU A 286 21.32 -11.25 3.62
N ILE A 287 22.48 -11.30 2.98
CA ILE A 287 22.87 -10.39 1.90
C ILE A 287 22.88 -11.18 0.60
N VAL A 288 22.15 -10.69 -0.40
CA VAL A 288 22.12 -11.25 -1.76
C VAL A 288 22.41 -10.13 -2.75
N GLU A 289 23.46 -10.29 -3.54
CA GLU A 289 23.89 -9.35 -4.56
C GLU A 289 23.62 -9.99 -5.93
N LEU A 290 22.80 -9.34 -6.76
CA LEU A 290 22.53 -9.69 -8.14
C LEU A 290 23.44 -8.88 -9.04
N HIS A 291 24.13 -9.53 -9.98
CA HIS A 291 25.03 -8.87 -10.92
C HIS A 291 24.65 -9.22 -12.36
N SER A 292 24.88 -8.30 -13.31
CA SER A 292 24.76 -8.58 -14.75
C SER A 292 25.83 -7.85 -15.54
N ASP A 293 26.64 -8.60 -16.28
CA ASP A 293 27.73 -8.04 -17.13
C ASP A 293 27.19 -7.16 -18.27
N GLU A 294 26.04 -7.52 -18.83
CA GLU A 294 25.51 -6.90 -20.06
C GLU A 294 24.37 -5.91 -19.81
N ASN A 295 23.65 -6.02 -18.69
CA ASN A 295 22.43 -5.25 -18.44
C ASN A 295 22.57 -4.31 -17.24
N THR A 296 22.01 -3.11 -17.38
CA THR A 296 21.83 -2.22 -16.23
C THR A 296 20.53 -2.53 -15.50
N PHE A 297 20.58 -2.61 -14.17
CA PHE A 297 19.37 -2.75 -13.38
C PHE A 297 18.67 -1.40 -13.18
N VAL A 298 17.34 -1.42 -13.13
CA VAL A 298 16.52 -0.26 -12.80
C VAL A 298 15.35 -0.67 -11.91
N PHE A 299 14.88 0.25 -11.05
CA PHE A 299 13.62 0.08 -10.30
C PHE A 299 12.43 0.80 -10.97
N ASN A 300 12.58 1.31 -12.19
CA ASN A 300 11.49 1.98 -12.93
C ASN A 300 11.24 1.27 -14.25
N SER A 301 10.03 0.72 -14.43
CA SER A 301 9.58 0.04 -15.65
C SER A 301 9.06 1.00 -16.73
N PHE A 302 8.75 2.26 -16.37
CA PHE A 302 8.23 3.26 -17.30
C PHE A 302 9.33 3.74 -18.26
N ASN A 303 9.20 3.38 -19.54
CA ASN A 303 10.21 3.57 -20.59
C ASN A 303 11.51 2.75 -20.41
N LEU A 304 11.38 1.52 -19.92
CA LEU A 304 12.46 0.53 -19.92
C LEU A 304 13.11 0.41 -21.32
N LYS A 305 14.45 0.48 -21.39
CA LYS A 305 15.20 0.44 -22.67
C LYS A 305 15.83 -0.94 -22.92
N ASP A 306 16.27 -1.18 -24.16
CA ASP A 306 17.13 -2.31 -24.49
C ASP A 306 18.41 -2.24 -23.62
N GLY A 307 18.89 -3.39 -23.10
CA GLY A 307 20.00 -3.44 -22.14
C GLY A 307 19.65 -3.00 -20.70
N GLN A 308 18.36 -2.93 -20.36
CA GLN A 308 17.90 -2.66 -19.01
C GLN A 308 17.01 -3.79 -18.46
N ILE A 309 17.22 -4.14 -17.19
CA ILE A 309 16.39 -5.08 -16.43
C ILE A 309 15.70 -4.31 -15.32
N TYR A 310 14.37 -4.21 -15.40
CA TYR A 310 13.56 -3.76 -14.28
C TYR A 310 13.50 -4.86 -13.23
N ILE A 311 13.66 -4.50 -11.95
CA ILE A 311 13.34 -5.35 -10.79
C ILE A 311 12.29 -4.65 -9.94
N ASP A 312 11.26 -5.39 -9.51
CA ASP A 312 10.28 -4.88 -8.54
C ASP A 312 10.93 -4.72 -7.15
N LYS A 313 10.96 -3.48 -6.64
CA LYS A 313 11.67 -3.12 -5.41
C LYS A 313 10.98 -3.64 -4.14
N PHE A 314 9.66 -3.87 -4.14
CA PHE A 314 8.91 -4.14 -2.89
C PHE A 314 8.06 -5.42 -2.90
N ASN A 315 7.91 -6.11 -4.03
CA ASN A 315 7.18 -7.39 -4.13
C ASN A 315 8.04 -8.66 -4.12
N THR A 316 9.26 -8.64 -3.59
CA THR A 316 10.05 -9.89 -3.48
C THR A 316 9.37 -10.85 -2.51
N LEU A 317 8.79 -11.94 -3.03
CA LEU A 317 8.26 -13.01 -2.19
C LEU A 317 9.40 -13.91 -1.72
N ILE A 318 9.35 -14.31 -0.45
CA ILE A 318 10.28 -15.28 0.12
C ILE A 318 9.49 -16.53 0.47
N ASP A 319 9.90 -17.70 -0.01
CA ASP A 319 9.44 -18.97 0.56
C ASP A 319 10.53 -19.63 1.40
N ALA A 320 10.11 -20.23 2.51
CA ALA A 320 10.97 -20.95 3.42
C ALA A 320 10.62 -22.44 3.36
N SER A 321 11.65 -23.29 3.26
CA SER A 321 11.48 -24.74 3.37
C SER A 321 12.47 -25.36 4.35
N TYR A 322 11.99 -26.37 5.08
CA TYR A 322 12.72 -26.96 6.20
C TYR A 322 12.09 -28.28 6.69
N PHE A 323 12.85 -29.02 7.50
CA PHE A 323 12.39 -30.21 8.22
C PHE A 323 12.30 -29.92 9.72
N THR A 324 11.28 -30.49 10.37
CA THR A 324 11.05 -30.39 11.82
C THR A 324 10.32 -31.65 12.33
N SER A 325 10.21 -31.88 13.63
CA SER A 325 9.37 -32.96 14.17
C SER A 325 7.89 -32.57 14.16
N LYS A 326 6.96 -33.56 14.20
CA LYS A 326 5.49 -33.35 14.10
C LYS A 326 4.99 -32.11 14.86
N ASN A 327 5.44 -31.95 16.11
CA ASN A 327 4.93 -30.95 17.05
C ASN A 327 5.89 -29.75 17.27
N ALA A 328 6.95 -29.62 16.47
CA ALA A 328 7.95 -28.56 16.60
C ALA A 328 7.92 -27.54 15.44
N ASP A 329 6.93 -27.62 14.55
CA ASP A 329 6.68 -26.57 13.56
C ASP A 329 6.04 -25.36 14.25
N LYS A 330 6.76 -24.23 14.27
CA LYS A 330 6.33 -22.98 14.90
C LYS A 330 6.15 -21.90 13.85
N ASN A 331 5.20 -21.00 14.08
CA ASN A 331 5.09 -19.77 13.31
C ASN A 331 6.27 -18.84 13.64
N PHE A 332 6.80 -18.19 12.60
CA PHE A 332 7.87 -17.21 12.65
C PHE A 332 7.57 -16.11 11.61
N SER A 333 8.30 -15.01 11.65
CA SER A 333 8.26 -13.95 10.62
C SER A 333 9.62 -13.83 9.93
N LEU A 334 9.67 -13.15 8.78
CA LEU A 334 10.92 -12.66 8.19
C LEU A 334 11.05 -11.13 8.26
N SER A 335 10.06 -10.42 8.83
CA SER A 335 10.17 -8.97 9.07
C SER A 335 10.86 -8.69 10.40
N GLU A 336 11.66 -7.63 10.47
CA GLU A 336 12.52 -7.32 11.63
C GLU A 336 11.76 -7.19 12.96
N HIS A 337 10.55 -6.68 12.89
CA HIS A 337 9.67 -6.57 14.04
C HIS A 337 8.77 -7.81 14.13
N ASN A 338 9.06 -8.67 15.10
CA ASN A 338 8.00 -9.44 15.75
C ASN A 338 7.02 -8.42 16.36
N ASN A 339 5.97 -8.08 15.62
CA ASN A 339 4.94 -7.16 16.07
C ASN A 339 4.18 -7.79 17.25
N THR A 340 4.66 -7.50 18.46
CA THR A 340 3.99 -7.83 19.72
C THR A 340 2.75 -6.95 19.94
N SER A 341 2.66 -5.80 19.26
CA SER A 341 1.44 -5.00 19.26
C SER A 341 0.34 -5.67 18.44
N SER A 342 -0.88 -5.66 18.98
CA SER A 342 -2.10 -6.16 18.33
C SER A 342 -2.60 -5.24 17.18
N LEU A 343 -1.78 -4.28 16.76
CA LEU A 343 -2.13 -3.22 15.82
C LEU A 343 -1.59 -3.45 14.41
N HIS A 344 -0.47 -4.17 14.30
CA HIS A 344 0.11 -4.56 13.02
C HIS A 344 -0.21 -6.02 12.72
N THR A 345 -0.24 -6.35 11.43
CA THR A 345 -0.33 -7.74 10.97
C THR A 345 0.86 -8.56 11.49
N LYS A 346 0.56 -9.72 12.07
CA LYS A 346 1.58 -10.73 12.42
C LYS A 346 1.94 -11.53 11.17
N LEU A 347 2.79 -10.94 10.33
CA LEU A 347 3.28 -11.56 9.11
C LEU A 347 3.96 -12.90 9.46
N SER A 348 3.34 -14.00 9.04
CA SER A 348 3.83 -15.37 9.24
C SER A 348 3.88 -16.10 7.91
N SER A 349 3.06 -17.12 7.69
CA SER A 349 2.89 -17.70 6.35
C SER A 349 1.60 -17.22 5.68
N LEU A 350 1.52 -17.28 4.35
CA LEU A 350 0.32 -16.87 3.60
C LEU A 350 -0.95 -17.58 4.08
N GLU A 351 -0.90 -18.91 4.29
CA GLU A 351 -2.10 -19.63 4.72
C GLU A 351 -2.57 -19.15 6.11
N ASN A 352 -1.66 -18.98 7.06
CA ASN A 352 -2.00 -18.48 8.40
C ASN A 352 -2.50 -17.02 8.35
N LEU A 353 -1.91 -16.19 7.49
CA LEU A 353 -2.30 -14.79 7.29
C LEU A 353 -3.78 -14.66 6.89
N TYR A 354 -4.30 -15.57 6.07
CA TYR A 354 -5.66 -15.54 5.56
C TYR A 354 -6.63 -16.55 6.25
N ASN A 355 -6.24 -17.22 7.35
CA ASN A 355 -7.06 -18.26 7.98
C ASN A 355 -7.95 -17.75 9.13
N VAL A 356 -9.26 -17.67 8.85
CA VAL A 356 -10.33 -17.24 9.79
C VAL A 356 -10.43 -18.03 11.08
N ASN A 357 -9.91 -19.25 11.11
CA ASN A 357 -10.08 -20.17 12.22
C ASN A 357 -8.84 -20.29 13.13
N LEU A 358 -7.67 -19.77 12.72
CA LEU A 358 -6.40 -19.99 13.44
C LEU A 358 -5.95 -18.82 14.32
N ASP A 359 -6.16 -17.57 13.88
CA ASP A 359 -5.97 -16.39 14.71
C ASP A 359 -6.94 -15.28 14.26
N PRO A 360 -7.95 -14.91 15.07
CA PRO A 360 -8.87 -13.82 14.74
C PRO A 360 -8.17 -12.45 14.61
N ASN A 361 -6.90 -12.33 15.00
CA ASN A 361 -6.06 -11.14 14.78
C ASN A 361 -5.12 -11.28 13.56
N ALA A 362 -4.87 -12.48 13.03
CA ALA A 362 -4.04 -12.61 11.81
C ALA A 362 -4.71 -11.89 10.63
N LEU A 363 -6.05 -11.87 10.64
CA LEU A 363 -6.92 -11.34 9.61
C LEU A 363 -7.12 -9.83 9.57
N LEU A 364 -6.38 -9.10 10.41
CA LEU A 364 -6.22 -7.65 10.37
C LEU A 364 -5.26 -7.22 9.22
N VAL A 365 -5.34 -7.92 8.07
CA VAL A 365 -4.27 -8.03 7.03
C VAL A 365 -4.11 -6.80 6.18
N GLN A 366 -5.21 -6.10 5.89
CA GLN A 366 -5.26 -5.11 4.82
C GLN A 366 -5.22 -3.70 5.41
N ALA A 367 -6.19 -3.38 6.26
CA ALA A 367 -6.12 -2.24 7.17
C ALA A 367 -6.88 -2.51 8.48
N LYS A 368 -6.55 -1.72 9.51
CA LYS A 368 -7.18 -1.76 10.83
C LYS A 368 -7.35 -0.35 11.40
N ARG A 369 -8.56 -0.03 11.89
CA ARG A 369 -8.77 1.11 12.81
C ARG A 369 -8.08 0.86 14.16
N VAL A 370 -7.37 1.86 14.64
CA VAL A 370 -6.60 1.83 15.88
C VAL A 370 -7.33 2.64 16.96
N ASP A 371 -7.81 1.96 18.00
CA ASP A 371 -8.27 2.60 19.23
C ASP A 371 -7.10 2.60 20.25
N LEU A 372 -6.21 3.61 20.17
CA LEU A 372 -4.98 3.66 20.98
C LEU A 372 -5.25 3.87 22.48
N PRO A 373 -4.65 3.05 23.38
CA PRO A 373 -4.44 3.42 24.77
C PRO A 373 -3.49 4.62 24.89
N GLN A 374 -3.69 5.45 25.92
CA GLN A 374 -3.12 6.81 26.05
C GLN A 374 -1.58 6.92 26.05
N ASN A 375 -0.82 5.83 26.16
CA ASN A 375 0.60 5.83 26.58
C ASN A 375 1.58 5.15 25.60
N THR A 376 1.30 5.14 24.28
CA THR A 376 2.34 4.77 23.29
C THR A 376 2.66 5.97 22.41
N THR A 377 3.88 6.51 22.58
CA THR A 377 4.46 7.59 21.77
C THR A 377 4.66 7.06 20.35
N THR A 378 3.62 7.18 19.54
CA THR A 378 3.51 6.53 18.24
C THR A 378 3.72 7.55 17.12
N LEU A 379 3.98 7.05 15.91
CA LEU A 379 3.99 7.87 14.69
C LEU A 379 2.71 8.73 14.57
N PHE A 380 1.58 8.21 15.03
CA PHE A 380 0.32 8.94 15.12
C PHE A 380 0.40 10.26 15.89
N ASP A 381 1.23 10.39 16.94
CA ASP A 381 1.41 11.69 17.61
C ASP A 381 2.05 12.74 16.69
N LYS A 382 2.95 12.33 15.79
CA LYS A 382 3.51 13.22 14.75
C LYS A 382 2.45 13.58 13.69
N ILE A 383 1.55 12.66 13.35
CA ILE A 383 0.47 12.87 12.39
C ILE A 383 -0.58 13.83 12.96
N ARG A 384 -1.08 13.57 14.19
CA ARG A 384 -2.01 14.43 14.96
C ARG A 384 -1.59 15.88 14.97
N GLN A 385 -0.28 16.13 15.09
CA GLN A 385 0.29 17.47 15.16
C GLN A 385 0.23 18.28 13.86
N ARG A 386 -0.16 17.68 12.72
CA ARG A 386 -0.14 18.35 11.40
C ARG A 386 -1.52 18.56 10.79
N THR A 387 -2.57 18.01 11.38
CA THR A 387 -3.89 17.95 10.75
C THR A 387 -4.68 19.24 10.95
N PHE A 388 -5.22 19.79 9.88
CA PHE A 388 -6.18 20.90 9.89
C PHE A 388 -7.49 20.44 9.27
N SER A 389 -8.59 20.48 10.02
CA SER A 389 -9.92 20.14 9.51
C SER A 389 -10.90 21.28 9.75
N VAL A 390 -11.55 21.70 8.68
CA VAL A 390 -12.59 22.73 8.65
C VAL A 390 -13.60 22.35 7.55
N GLY A 391 -14.85 22.80 7.68
CA GLY A 391 -15.87 22.74 6.63
C GLY A 391 -16.36 21.35 6.18
N GLY A 392 -15.75 20.26 6.65
CA GLY A 392 -16.08 18.90 6.20
C GLY A 392 -15.02 18.26 5.30
N GLY A 393 -13.74 18.63 5.45
CA GLY A 393 -12.61 17.95 4.82
C GLY A 393 -11.37 17.92 5.73
N THR A 394 -10.35 17.18 5.34
CA THR A 394 -9.07 17.08 6.06
C THR A 394 -7.94 17.66 5.22
N MET A 395 -7.07 18.46 5.84
CA MET A 395 -5.86 19.02 5.24
C MET A 395 -4.65 18.69 6.12
N THR A 396 -3.47 18.54 5.51
CA THR A 396 -2.23 18.19 6.22
C THR A 396 -1.16 19.26 6.03
N MET A 397 -0.62 19.79 7.12
CA MET A 397 0.46 20.77 7.11
C MET A 397 1.76 20.15 6.58
N LEU A 398 2.20 20.63 5.42
CA LEU A 398 3.48 20.27 4.82
C LEU A 398 4.63 20.94 5.54
N ALA A 399 4.65 22.28 5.52
CA ALA A 399 5.76 23.11 5.97
C ALA A 399 5.33 24.57 6.19
N LYS A 400 6.19 25.36 6.83
CA LYS A 400 6.04 26.82 6.95
C LYS A 400 6.41 27.52 5.63
N VAL A 401 5.71 28.59 5.26
CA VAL A 401 5.88 29.28 3.96
C VAL A 401 7.22 30.01 3.86
N SER A 402 7.61 30.75 4.90
CA SER A 402 8.93 31.40 4.99
C SER A 402 9.61 30.99 6.30
N PRO A 403 10.30 29.83 6.37
CA PRO A 403 10.78 29.22 7.61
C PRO A 403 11.79 30.12 8.35
N ASN A 404 12.59 30.86 7.59
CA ASN A 404 13.59 31.80 8.10
C ASN A 404 12.99 33.11 8.64
N ASN A 405 11.72 33.41 8.35
CA ASN A 405 11.03 34.60 8.87
C ASN A 405 10.27 34.25 10.18
N PRO A 406 10.70 34.72 11.36
CA PRO A 406 10.02 34.40 12.62
C PRO A 406 8.61 34.99 12.71
N ASN A 407 8.32 36.05 11.94
CA ASN A 407 7.02 36.74 11.92
C ASN A 407 6.07 36.21 10.83
N ASP A 408 6.47 35.18 10.07
CA ASP A 408 5.54 34.52 9.15
C ASP A 408 4.72 33.45 9.89
N TYR A 409 3.40 33.56 9.81
CA TYR A 409 2.42 32.62 10.39
C TYR A 409 1.70 31.78 9.32
N ARG A 410 2.16 31.84 8.06
CA ARG A 410 1.58 31.08 6.95
C ARG A 410 2.24 29.71 6.81
N PHE A 411 1.43 28.69 6.58
CA PHE A 411 1.87 27.31 6.38
C PHE A 411 1.21 26.70 5.13
N TYR A 412 1.95 25.86 4.41
CA TYR A 412 1.46 25.08 3.27
C TYR A 412 0.68 23.86 3.74
N PHE A 413 -0.46 23.60 3.11
CA PHE A 413 -1.31 22.44 3.37
C PHE A 413 -1.58 21.65 2.11
N ILE A 414 -1.47 20.33 2.17
CA ILE A 414 -1.94 19.43 1.11
C ILE A 414 -3.30 18.85 1.47
N THR A 415 -4.15 18.69 0.45
CA THR A 415 -5.47 18.06 0.52
C THR A 415 -5.93 17.69 -0.89
N ASN A 416 -7.14 17.14 -1.02
CA ASN A 416 -7.78 17.00 -2.33
C ASN A 416 -8.18 18.36 -2.91
N HIS A 417 -8.15 18.47 -4.24
CA HIS A 417 -8.65 19.66 -4.94
C HIS A 417 -10.17 19.81 -4.73
N HIS A 418 -10.92 18.70 -4.76
CA HIS A 418 -12.36 18.75 -4.49
C HIS A 418 -12.70 19.32 -3.09
N VAL A 419 -11.90 18.99 -2.06
CA VAL A 419 -12.10 19.54 -0.70
C VAL A 419 -11.94 21.05 -0.70
N SER A 420 -10.91 21.56 -1.39
CA SER A 420 -10.60 22.99 -1.45
C SER A 420 -11.62 23.76 -2.27
N ASP A 421 -12.01 23.26 -3.45
CA ASP A 421 -13.05 23.84 -4.31
C ASP A 421 -14.43 23.86 -3.61
N ILE A 422 -14.82 22.76 -2.96
CA ILE A 422 -16.08 22.70 -2.20
C ILE A 422 -16.06 23.69 -1.02
N LEU A 423 -14.94 23.79 -0.28
CA LEU A 423 -14.82 24.72 0.84
C LEU A 423 -14.89 26.18 0.38
N GLN A 424 -14.18 26.52 -0.70
CA GLN A 424 -14.13 27.86 -1.28
C GLN A 424 -15.51 28.31 -1.78
N ASN A 425 -16.19 27.46 -2.57
CA ASN A 425 -17.48 27.80 -3.17
C ASN A 425 -18.63 27.83 -2.15
N ASN A 426 -18.56 27.02 -1.09
CA ASN A 426 -19.64 26.90 -0.10
C ASN A 426 -19.35 27.63 1.23
N TRP A 427 -18.28 28.42 1.35
CA TRP A 427 -17.90 29.07 2.61
C TRP A 427 -19.04 29.89 3.25
N ASN A 428 -19.92 30.49 2.43
CA ASN A 428 -21.05 31.30 2.90
C ASN A 428 -22.31 30.48 3.23
N ASP A 429 -22.31 29.17 3.02
CA ASP A 429 -23.39 28.27 3.45
C ASP A 429 -23.34 28.08 4.97
N ALA A 430 -24.45 28.33 5.65
CA ALA A 430 -24.59 28.17 7.10
C ALA A 430 -24.40 26.71 7.59
N ARG A 431 -24.41 25.72 6.69
CA ARG A 431 -24.14 24.31 7.00
C ARG A 431 -22.64 24.00 7.13
N VAL A 432 -21.76 24.80 6.52
CA VAL A 432 -20.31 24.59 6.55
C VAL A 432 -19.76 24.90 7.95
N ASN A 433 -19.05 23.93 8.53
CA ASN A 433 -18.44 24.12 9.85
C ASN A 433 -17.22 25.04 9.79
N LYS A 434 -17.40 26.31 10.18
CA LYS A 434 -16.30 27.31 10.23
C LYS A 434 -15.36 27.15 11.42
N ASN A 435 -15.45 26.08 12.20
CA ASN A 435 -14.52 25.81 13.29
C ASN A 435 -13.42 24.86 12.84
N PHE A 436 -12.17 25.29 12.99
CA PHE A 436 -11.02 24.40 13.04
C PHE A 436 -11.09 23.60 14.35
N VAL A 437 -10.96 22.29 14.26
CA VAL A 437 -11.00 21.38 15.42
C VAL A 437 -9.68 20.62 15.52
N ILE A 438 -9.08 20.61 16.72
CA ILE A 438 -7.91 19.80 17.04
C ILE A 438 -8.31 18.44 17.61
N TRP A 439 -7.40 17.47 17.50
CA TRP A 439 -7.61 16.13 18.04
C TRP A 439 -7.96 16.13 19.54
N ASN A 440 -8.93 15.29 19.90
CA ASN A 440 -9.31 15.00 21.28
C ASN A 440 -9.73 13.52 21.42
N GLN A 441 -9.36 12.89 22.53
CA GLN A 441 -9.72 11.49 22.82
C GLN A 441 -11.22 11.31 23.06
N ASN A 442 -11.92 12.37 23.49
CA ASN A 442 -13.36 12.35 23.64
C ASN A 442 -14.03 12.85 22.35
N ASP A 443 -14.49 11.89 21.52
CA ASP A 443 -15.25 12.13 20.29
C ASP A 443 -16.48 13.06 20.51
N ALA A 444 -17.06 13.11 21.72
CA ALA A 444 -18.16 14.03 22.01
C ALA A 444 -17.72 15.50 22.04
N LEU A 445 -16.50 15.79 22.47
CA LEU A 445 -15.95 17.16 22.47
C LEU A 445 -15.59 17.62 21.04
N ILE A 446 -15.13 16.69 20.18
CA ILE A 446 -14.95 16.95 18.74
C ILE A 446 -16.32 17.20 18.08
N SER A 447 -17.30 16.33 18.32
CA SER A 447 -18.66 16.44 17.77
C SER A 447 -19.38 17.72 18.20
N ALA A 448 -19.12 18.22 19.40
CA ALA A 448 -19.75 19.43 19.94
C ALA A 448 -19.07 20.75 19.50
N ASN A 449 -17.91 20.72 18.82
CA ASN A 449 -17.02 21.88 18.70
C ASN A 449 -16.71 22.54 20.06
N ASP A 450 -16.38 21.73 21.07
CA ASP A 450 -16.10 22.25 22.42
C ASP A 450 -15.02 23.34 22.40
N GLU A 451 -15.22 24.44 23.12
CA GLU A 451 -14.33 25.61 23.06
C GLU A 451 -12.89 25.33 23.51
N SER A 452 -12.62 24.22 24.21
CA SER A 452 -11.25 23.77 24.52
C SER A 452 -10.53 23.15 23.33
N SER A 453 -11.27 22.70 22.32
CA SER A 453 -10.76 21.90 21.19
C SER A 453 -11.09 22.51 19.81
N ALA A 454 -11.79 23.64 19.77
CA ALA A 454 -12.21 24.29 18.53
C ALA A 454 -11.96 25.81 18.54
N VAL A 455 -11.62 26.37 17.37
CA VAL A 455 -11.53 27.82 17.14
C VAL A 455 -12.14 28.15 15.77
N GLU A 456 -13.02 29.15 15.74
CA GLU A 456 -13.64 29.65 14.49
C GLU A 456 -12.62 30.36 13.59
N VAL A 457 -12.62 29.93 12.33
CA VAL A 457 -11.81 30.32 11.17
C VAL A 457 -12.59 31.31 10.31
N PHE A 458 -11.87 32.21 9.63
CA PHE A 458 -12.41 33.15 8.64
C PHE A 458 -11.82 32.85 7.25
N ASP A 459 -12.55 33.18 6.19
CA ASP A 459 -12.11 33.02 4.79
C ASP A 459 -10.82 33.79 4.50
N SER A 460 -10.65 34.97 5.09
CA SER A 460 -9.44 35.78 4.98
C SER A 460 -8.15 35.11 5.48
N GLN A 461 -8.26 33.97 6.18
CA GLN A 461 -7.13 33.16 6.66
C GLN A 461 -6.76 32.02 5.69
N LEU A 462 -7.58 31.77 4.67
CA LEU A 462 -7.54 30.60 3.80
C LEU A 462 -7.27 31.04 2.34
N ASP A 463 -6.02 30.94 1.91
CA ASP A 463 -5.65 31.04 0.50
C ASP A 463 -5.75 29.63 -0.11
N LEU A 464 -6.91 29.32 -0.67
CA LEU A 464 -7.25 28.00 -1.21
C LEU A 464 -6.84 27.89 -2.68
N ASN A 465 -6.37 26.71 -3.09
CA ASN A 465 -5.97 26.40 -4.47
C ASN A 465 -4.79 27.25 -4.99
N VAL A 466 -3.84 27.62 -4.12
CA VAL A 466 -2.56 28.29 -4.46
C VAL A 466 -1.79 27.51 -5.53
N TRP A 467 -1.88 26.18 -5.46
CA TRP A 467 -1.53 25.28 -6.55
C TRP A 467 -2.54 24.13 -6.62
N VAL A 468 -2.80 23.66 -7.84
CA VAL A 468 -3.61 22.47 -8.11
C VAL A 468 -2.86 21.60 -9.12
N ALA A 469 -2.98 20.28 -9.01
CA ALA A 469 -2.29 19.33 -9.88
C ALA A 469 -2.95 19.23 -11.27
N GLN A 470 -3.04 20.34 -11.99
CA GLN A 470 -3.57 20.42 -13.36
C GLN A 470 -2.47 20.39 -14.41
N ASP A 471 -2.79 19.94 -15.62
CA ASP A 471 -1.91 19.98 -16.79
C ASP A 471 -0.54 19.30 -16.58
N GLN A 472 -0.48 18.30 -15.71
CA GLN A 472 0.71 17.57 -15.30
C GLN A 472 1.32 16.82 -16.47
N SER A 473 2.65 16.83 -16.54
CA SER A 473 3.39 15.93 -17.43
C SER A 473 3.85 14.70 -16.68
N ASN A 474 4.10 13.62 -17.43
CA ASN A 474 4.78 12.45 -16.88
C ASN A 474 6.26 12.78 -16.51
N THR A 475 6.95 11.85 -15.87
CA THR A 475 8.36 11.97 -15.44
C THR A 475 9.35 12.23 -16.59
N ALA A 476 8.95 11.96 -17.83
CA ALA A 476 9.70 12.27 -19.06
C ALA A 476 9.37 13.65 -19.66
N GLY A 477 8.54 14.48 -19.01
CA GLY A 477 8.14 15.81 -19.48
C GLY A 477 7.06 15.80 -20.57
N ILE A 478 6.44 14.65 -20.86
CA ILE A 478 5.39 14.52 -21.87
C ILE A 478 4.02 14.74 -21.21
N LYS A 479 3.25 15.70 -21.71
CA LYS A 479 1.88 15.97 -21.28
C LYS A 479 0.91 15.00 -21.97
N LEU A 480 -0.04 14.43 -21.22
CA LEU A 480 -1.15 13.67 -21.81
C LEU A 480 -2.16 14.60 -22.51
N SER A 481 -2.83 14.09 -23.54
CA SER A 481 -3.77 14.84 -24.38
C SER A 481 -5.22 14.87 -23.86
N ASN A 482 -5.48 14.35 -22.65
CA ASN A 482 -6.81 14.17 -22.08
C ASN A 482 -6.85 14.54 -20.57
N THR A 483 -8.00 14.32 -19.92
CA THR A 483 -8.24 14.62 -18.49
C THR A 483 -7.29 13.91 -17.53
N ASN A 484 -6.60 12.85 -17.97
CA ASN A 484 -5.58 12.14 -17.17
C ASN A 484 -4.33 12.99 -16.89
N ALA A 485 -4.21 14.18 -17.49
CA ALA A 485 -3.19 15.17 -17.13
C ALA A 485 -3.51 15.93 -15.82
N ASN A 486 -4.69 15.78 -15.23
CA ASN A 486 -5.04 16.39 -13.94
C ASN A 486 -5.07 15.31 -12.85
N ALA A 487 -4.74 15.68 -11.61
CA ALA A 487 -4.95 14.87 -10.42
C ALA A 487 -5.68 15.69 -9.33
N ASP A 488 -6.43 15.00 -8.47
CA ASP A 488 -7.24 15.62 -7.41
C ASP A 488 -6.39 16.01 -6.18
N TYR A 489 -5.37 16.84 -6.40
CA TYR A 489 -4.50 17.40 -5.37
C TYR A 489 -4.50 18.93 -5.41
N SER A 490 -4.50 19.55 -4.23
CA SER A 490 -4.37 21.00 -4.06
C SER A 490 -3.41 21.33 -2.91
N ILE A 491 -2.64 22.39 -3.10
CA ILE A 491 -1.90 23.06 -2.03
C ILE A 491 -2.61 24.38 -1.70
N ASN A 492 -2.92 24.51 -0.41
CA ASN A 492 -3.46 25.72 0.19
C ASN A 492 -2.39 26.40 1.05
N ILE A 493 -2.56 27.69 1.32
CA ILE A 493 -1.86 28.39 2.39
C ILE A 493 -2.87 28.80 3.47
N ILE A 494 -2.52 28.55 4.73
CA ILE A 494 -3.34 28.97 5.88
C ILE A 494 -2.49 29.87 6.78
N ASP A 495 -3.02 31.05 7.08
CA ASP A 495 -2.46 31.97 8.08
C ASP A 495 -3.05 31.66 9.46
N ILE A 496 -2.20 31.19 10.38
CA ILE A 496 -2.63 30.87 11.75
C ILE A 496 -2.52 32.03 12.73
N GLU A 497 -2.00 33.21 12.35
CA GLU A 497 -1.83 34.32 13.29
C GLU A 497 -3.14 34.66 14.01
N PRO A 498 -4.27 34.91 13.32
CA PRO A 498 -5.47 35.36 14.01
C PRO A 498 -6.13 34.19 14.77
N LEU A 499 -5.89 32.94 14.38
CA LEU A 499 -6.30 31.75 15.15
C LEU A 499 -5.54 31.67 16.47
N MET A 500 -4.22 31.90 16.46
CA MET A 500 -3.40 31.94 17.68
C MET A 500 -3.77 33.12 18.58
N GLN A 501 -3.99 34.31 18.01
CA GLN A 501 -4.45 35.48 18.77
C GLN A 501 -5.82 35.21 19.43
N LYS A 502 -6.78 34.64 18.70
CA LYS A 502 -8.12 34.28 19.20
C LYS A 502 -8.07 33.19 20.27
N ALA A 503 -7.25 32.15 20.10
CA ALA A 503 -7.01 31.13 21.11
C ALA A 503 -6.43 31.73 22.40
N LYS A 504 -5.47 32.66 22.28
CA LYS A 504 -4.88 33.39 23.42
C LYS A 504 -5.91 34.29 24.13
N GLN A 505 -6.73 35.03 23.38
CA GLN A 505 -7.80 35.88 23.92
C GLN A 505 -8.87 35.07 24.67
N LYS A 506 -9.27 33.90 24.15
CA LYS A 506 -10.17 32.95 24.82
C LYS A 506 -9.51 32.12 25.94
N ASN A 507 -8.21 32.31 26.21
CA ASN A 507 -7.41 31.47 27.10
C ASN A 507 -7.46 29.95 26.77
N ASN A 508 -7.71 29.59 25.50
CA ASN A 508 -7.62 28.21 25.02
C ASN A 508 -6.14 27.83 24.84
N GLN A 509 -5.52 27.43 25.94
CA GLN A 509 -4.12 26.97 25.99
C GLN A 509 -3.85 25.72 25.15
N ARG A 510 -4.88 24.89 24.87
CA ARG A 510 -4.71 23.64 24.12
C ARG A 510 -4.53 23.91 22.63
N VAL A 511 -5.43 24.69 22.03
CA VAL A 511 -5.30 25.11 20.62
C VAL A 511 -4.12 26.04 20.42
N TYR A 512 -3.85 26.95 21.36
CA TYR A 512 -2.68 27.82 21.29
C TYR A 512 -1.36 27.02 21.24
N LYS A 513 -1.16 26.03 22.13
CA LYS A 513 0.03 25.17 22.13
C LYS A 513 0.12 24.28 20.90
N TYR A 514 -1.02 23.78 20.42
CA TYR A 514 -1.08 22.97 19.20
C TYR A 514 -0.57 23.77 17.97
N LEU A 515 -1.09 24.99 17.78
CA LEU A 515 -0.66 25.89 16.71
C LEU A 515 0.79 26.38 16.90
N GLN A 516 1.20 26.65 18.15
CA GLN A 516 2.58 27.06 18.47
C GLN A 516 3.60 25.95 18.13
N ASN A 517 3.22 24.68 18.24
CA ASN A 517 4.10 23.56 17.90
C ASN A 517 4.47 23.53 16.40
N TRP A 518 3.60 24.05 15.51
CA TRP A 518 3.83 24.04 14.05
C TRP A 518 5.11 24.77 13.63
N PHE A 519 5.52 25.81 14.37
CA PHE A 519 6.80 26.50 14.15
C PHE A 519 8.05 25.64 14.34
N THR A 520 7.92 24.50 15.05
CA THR A 520 9.02 23.56 15.31
C THR A 520 8.96 22.29 14.47
N LEU A 521 7.87 22.09 13.72
CA LEU A 521 7.69 20.91 12.88
C LEU A 521 8.53 21.02 11.61
N LYS A 522 9.35 20.00 11.35
CA LYS A 522 10.10 19.88 10.09
C LYS A 522 9.15 19.77 8.89
N PRO A 523 9.54 20.21 7.69
CA PRO A 523 8.83 19.91 6.45
C PRO A 523 8.55 18.41 6.31
N LEU A 524 7.36 18.05 5.82
CA LEU A 524 7.08 16.68 5.36
C LEU A 524 7.83 16.41 4.05
N LYS A 525 8.38 15.20 3.91
CA LYS A 525 8.98 14.73 2.67
C LYS A 525 8.05 13.78 1.95
N LEU A 526 8.36 13.51 0.68
CA LEU A 526 7.77 12.42 -0.09
C LEU A 526 8.57 11.14 0.19
N SER A 527 7.87 10.09 0.62
CA SER A 527 8.46 8.77 0.83
C SER A 527 8.83 8.13 -0.50
N GLN A 528 9.92 7.35 -0.54
CA GLN A 528 10.24 6.56 -1.73
C GLN A 528 9.14 5.54 -2.06
N TYR A 529 8.40 5.04 -1.06
CA TYR A 529 7.38 4.01 -1.25
C TYR A 529 6.34 4.38 -2.32
N THR A 530 5.95 5.66 -2.40
CA THR A 530 4.96 6.15 -3.37
C THR A 530 5.27 5.70 -4.81
N ASN A 531 6.56 5.67 -5.19
CA ASN A 531 6.98 5.40 -6.56
C ASN A 531 6.87 3.94 -6.97
N TYR A 532 6.91 3.02 -6.01
CA TYR A 532 7.17 1.59 -6.23
C TYR A 532 6.07 0.67 -5.66
N ILE A 533 5.03 1.20 -5.00
CA ILE A 533 3.87 0.40 -4.58
C ILE A 533 3.09 -0.05 -5.82
N THR A 534 2.83 -1.35 -5.90
CA THR A 534 2.16 -2.02 -7.02
C THR A 534 1.13 -3.03 -6.48
N ASP A 535 0.57 -3.89 -7.34
CA ASP A 535 -0.49 -4.83 -6.95
C ASP A 535 -0.03 -5.82 -5.86
N ALA A 536 -0.92 -6.07 -4.90
CA ALA A 536 -0.72 -6.97 -3.76
C ALA A 536 0.47 -6.65 -2.81
N SER A 537 1.17 -5.51 -2.98
CA SER A 537 2.32 -5.13 -2.15
C SER A 537 2.02 -5.14 -0.66
N PHE A 538 2.84 -5.84 0.11
CA PHE A 538 2.84 -5.76 1.58
C PHE A 538 3.53 -4.45 2.00
N VAL A 539 2.83 -3.64 2.78
CA VAL A 539 3.26 -2.29 3.17
C VAL A 539 3.15 -2.11 4.68
N LYS A 540 3.63 -0.98 5.21
CA LYS A 540 3.43 -0.62 6.62
C LYS A 540 3.11 0.87 6.74
N LEU A 541 1.90 1.22 6.31
CA LEU A 541 1.46 2.62 6.21
C LEU A 541 0.53 3.01 7.35
N TYR A 542 0.45 4.32 7.60
CA TYR A 542 -0.27 4.94 8.70
C TYR A 542 -1.11 6.09 8.18
N LEU A 543 -2.35 6.20 8.65
CA LEU A 543 -3.31 7.21 8.23
C LEU A 543 -4.02 7.77 9.45
N ALA A 544 -4.28 9.07 9.47
CA ALA A 544 -5.25 9.63 10.40
C ALA A 544 -6.16 10.63 9.72
N SER A 545 -7.44 10.64 10.10
CA SER A 545 -8.50 11.37 9.43
C SER A 545 -9.49 12.02 10.41
N PHE A 546 -10.18 13.06 9.96
CA PHE A 546 -11.31 13.68 10.66
C PHE A 546 -12.61 13.47 9.87
N PRO A 547 -13.24 12.28 9.91
CA PRO A 547 -14.57 12.09 9.35
C PRO A 547 -15.60 13.06 9.94
N ILE A 548 -16.36 13.70 9.06
CA ILE A 548 -17.41 14.69 9.35
C ILE A 548 -18.67 14.28 8.56
N SER A 549 -19.46 13.37 9.14
CA SER A 549 -20.79 13.06 8.59
C SER A 549 -21.79 14.17 8.87
N HIS A 550 -22.51 14.60 7.83
CA HIS A 550 -23.72 15.42 7.99
C HIS A 550 -24.94 14.60 8.44
N ASN A 551 -24.91 13.27 8.25
CA ASN A 551 -25.97 12.35 8.64
C ASN A 551 -25.79 11.93 10.10
N LYS A 552 -26.59 12.52 11.00
CA LYS A 552 -26.59 12.27 12.46
C LYS A 552 -26.64 10.79 12.88
N ASN A 553 -27.12 9.90 12.00
CA ASN A 553 -27.31 8.48 12.31
C ASN A 553 -26.02 7.63 12.17
N ASN A 554 -25.02 8.07 11.40
CA ASN A 554 -23.76 7.31 11.17
C ASN A 554 -22.55 7.91 11.91
N GLY A 555 -22.78 8.54 13.07
CA GLY A 555 -21.73 9.12 13.91
C GLY A 555 -21.32 10.54 13.51
N GLY A 556 -21.10 11.40 14.52
CA GLY A 556 -20.76 12.81 14.32
C GLY A 556 -19.31 13.05 13.88
N ARG A 557 -18.79 14.26 14.14
CA ARG A 557 -17.39 14.62 13.89
C ARG A 557 -16.50 13.85 14.86
N ARG A 558 -15.55 13.10 14.32
CA ARG A 558 -14.69 12.20 15.08
C ARG A 558 -13.30 12.18 14.48
N TYR A 559 -12.34 11.68 15.23
CA TYR A 559 -11.00 11.42 14.72
C TYR A 559 -10.75 9.92 14.63
N ARG A 560 -9.98 9.50 13.62
CA ARG A 560 -9.67 8.10 13.35
C ARG A 560 -8.22 7.91 12.96
N GLU A 561 -7.69 6.74 13.30
CA GLU A 561 -6.32 6.32 13.04
C GLU A 561 -6.35 4.92 12.46
N HIS A 562 -5.53 4.67 11.43
CA HIS A 562 -5.49 3.40 10.72
C HIS A 562 -4.06 3.01 10.41
N ILE A 563 -3.82 1.70 10.43
CA ILE A 563 -2.63 1.08 9.87
C ILE A 563 -3.10 0.32 8.63
N ILE A 564 -2.38 0.49 7.51
CA ILE A 564 -2.58 -0.25 6.26
C ILE A 564 -1.36 -1.16 6.09
N ASN A 565 -1.60 -2.47 5.97
CA ASN A 565 -0.54 -3.48 5.88
C ASN A 565 -0.46 -4.14 4.48
N GLN A 566 -1.41 -3.87 3.58
CA GLN A 566 -1.36 -4.31 2.18
C GLN A 566 -2.04 -3.29 1.25
N ALA A 567 -1.41 -3.02 0.10
CA ALA A 567 -2.06 -2.44 -1.08
C ALA A 567 -2.67 -3.59 -1.90
N GLU A 568 -3.99 -3.67 -2.02
CA GLU A 568 -4.63 -4.85 -2.63
C GLU A 568 -4.48 -4.89 -4.15
N SER A 569 -4.71 -3.74 -4.79
CA SER A 569 -4.54 -3.52 -6.22
C SER A 569 -4.25 -2.05 -6.48
N ILE A 570 -3.57 -1.78 -7.57
CA ILE A 570 -3.48 -0.47 -8.19
C ILE A 570 -4.51 -0.34 -9.29
N ILE A 571 -5.23 0.76 -9.28
CA ILE A 571 -6.12 1.16 -10.36
C ILE A 571 -5.77 2.57 -10.83
N ILE A 572 -6.19 2.90 -12.05
CA ILE A 572 -6.10 4.23 -12.61
C ILE A 572 -7.54 4.70 -12.84
N ASN A 573 -7.86 5.92 -12.41
CA ASN A 573 -9.21 6.49 -12.42
C ASN A 573 -10.22 5.72 -11.53
N ASP A 574 -10.16 6.01 -10.23
CA ASP A 574 -11.08 5.52 -9.20
C ASP A 574 -12.04 6.60 -8.65
N GLN A 575 -12.05 7.78 -9.28
CA GLN A 575 -12.95 8.87 -8.91
C GLN A 575 -14.37 8.57 -9.41
N PRO A 576 -15.42 8.84 -8.60
CA PRO A 576 -16.79 8.76 -9.05
C PRO A 576 -17.07 9.90 -10.03
N ARG A 577 -18.14 9.75 -10.79
CA ARG A 577 -18.47 10.61 -11.93
C ARG A 577 -18.56 12.11 -11.59
N GLU A 578 -18.98 12.45 -10.37
CA GLU A 578 -19.06 13.82 -9.88
C GLU A 578 -17.69 14.48 -9.62
N ASN A 579 -16.64 13.69 -9.38
CA ASN A 579 -15.31 14.14 -9.02
C ASN A 579 -14.24 13.87 -10.11
N GLU A 580 -14.56 13.08 -11.15
CA GLU A 580 -13.72 12.93 -12.37
C GLU A 580 -13.21 14.28 -12.93
N LYS A 581 -13.99 15.36 -12.77
CA LYS A 581 -13.63 16.72 -13.20
C LYS A 581 -12.37 17.29 -12.52
N TYR A 582 -11.98 16.80 -11.34
CA TYR A 582 -10.79 17.26 -10.62
C TYR A 582 -9.51 16.53 -11.08
N GLY A 583 -9.64 15.35 -11.69
CA GLY A 583 -8.54 14.61 -12.29
C GLY A 583 -8.53 13.11 -12.00
N HIS A 584 -7.54 12.43 -12.55
CA HIS A 584 -7.28 10.99 -12.40
C HIS A 584 -5.87 10.78 -11.87
N PHE A 585 -5.66 9.71 -11.13
CA PHE A 585 -4.37 9.38 -10.53
C PHE A 585 -4.23 7.86 -10.44
N LYS A 586 -3.03 7.44 -10.06
CA LYS A 586 -2.69 6.05 -9.76
C LYS A 586 -3.00 5.80 -8.29
N THR A 587 -3.84 4.82 -8.02
CA THR A 587 -4.50 4.66 -6.72
C THR A 587 -4.26 3.26 -6.21
N PHE A 588 -3.74 3.11 -4.99
CA PHE A 588 -3.85 1.83 -4.31
C PHE A 588 -5.19 1.72 -3.60
N THR A 589 -5.81 0.54 -3.67
CA THR A 589 -7.09 0.27 -3.00
C THR A 589 -6.90 -0.59 -1.77
N VAL A 590 -7.81 -0.39 -0.81
CA VAL A 590 -7.98 -1.26 0.35
C VAL A 590 -9.49 -1.48 0.53
N LYS A 591 -9.90 -2.69 0.92
CA LYS A 591 -11.29 -3.08 1.03
C LYS A 591 -11.67 -3.45 2.47
N ASP A 592 -12.87 -3.08 2.90
CA ASP A 592 -13.49 -3.62 4.11
C ASP A 592 -13.78 -5.12 3.93
N GLN A 593 -13.63 -5.85 5.03
CA GLN A 593 -13.85 -7.29 5.07
C GLN A 593 -14.90 -7.60 6.14
N GLU A 594 -16.17 -7.58 5.75
CA GLU A 594 -17.33 -7.73 6.65
C GLU A 594 -17.27 -9.02 7.49
N ILE A 595 -16.83 -10.13 6.89
CA ILE A 595 -16.64 -11.44 7.55
C ILE A 595 -15.65 -11.35 8.72
N LEU A 596 -14.75 -10.36 8.69
CA LEU A 596 -13.67 -10.16 9.65
C LEU A 596 -13.96 -9.04 10.65
N ASN A 597 -15.12 -8.38 10.54
CA ASN A 597 -15.47 -7.16 11.28
C ASN A 597 -14.39 -6.05 11.18
N SER A 598 -13.61 -6.04 10.09
CA SER A 598 -12.63 -4.99 9.81
C SER A 598 -13.28 -3.94 8.94
N ASN A 599 -13.45 -2.74 9.51
CA ASN A 599 -13.96 -1.57 8.83
C ASN A 599 -12.98 -0.40 9.00
N ILE A 600 -12.58 0.25 7.91
CA ILE A 600 -11.65 1.41 7.97
C ILE A 600 -12.36 2.68 8.47
N ASP A 601 -13.69 2.74 8.60
CA ASP A 601 -14.47 3.85 9.20
C ASP A 601 -14.12 5.22 8.58
N LEU A 602 -13.70 5.22 7.30
CA LEU A 602 -13.46 6.41 6.50
C LEU A 602 -14.77 6.77 5.80
N ILE A 603 -15.27 7.96 6.10
CA ILE A 603 -16.53 8.48 5.57
C ILE A 603 -16.32 9.94 5.12
N SER A 604 -17.38 10.58 4.65
CA SER A 604 -17.40 11.99 4.26
C SER A 604 -16.58 12.87 5.24
N GLY A 605 -15.65 13.66 4.71
CA GLY A 605 -14.72 14.50 5.46
C GLY A 605 -13.36 13.90 5.80
N ALA A 606 -13.18 12.59 5.67
CA ALA A 606 -11.84 11.99 5.71
C ALA A 606 -10.99 12.36 4.47
N SER A 607 -11.60 12.73 3.34
CA SER A 607 -10.91 13.18 2.12
C SER A 607 -9.84 14.23 2.40
N GLY A 608 -8.68 14.07 1.77
CA GLY A 608 -7.49 14.90 1.97
C GLY A 608 -6.57 14.46 3.13
N SER A 609 -6.91 13.38 3.83
CA SER A 609 -6.04 12.79 4.87
C SER A 609 -4.81 12.11 4.24
N VAL A 610 -3.60 12.54 4.64
CA VAL A 610 -2.34 11.95 4.16
C VAL A 610 -2.09 10.57 4.77
N VAL A 611 -1.56 9.66 3.95
CA VAL A 611 -1.00 8.36 4.32
C VAL A 611 0.52 8.49 4.41
N TYR A 612 1.10 7.93 5.47
CA TYR A 612 2.52 8.03 5.83
C TYR A 612 3.17 6.64 5.89
N ASP A 613 4.49 6.58 5.67
CA ASP A 613 5.32 5.41 5.98
C ASP A 613 5.78 5.38 7.46
N GLU A 614 6.60 4.40 7.85
CA GLU A 614 7.14 4.26 9.20
C GLU A 614 8.10 5.40 9.63
N ASN A 615 8.70 6.11 8.68
CA ASN A 615 9.56 7.27 8.95
C ASN A 615 8.71 8.52 9.25
N GLY A 616 7.49 8.56 8.72
CA GLY A 616 6.57 9.69 8.75
C GLY A 616 6.63 10.56 7.50
N ASP A 617 7.14 10.01 6.39
CA ASP A 617 7.14 10.66 5.08
C ASP A 617 5.89 10.25 4.29
N MET A 618 5.44 11.12 3.39
CA MET A 618 4.13 11.01 2.74
C MET A 618 4.16 10.00 1.59
N VAL A 619 3.16 9.14 1.50
CA VAL A 619 3.04 8.09 0.46
C VAL A 619 1.86 8.37 -0.46
N ALA A 620 0.70 8.70 0.10
CA ALA A 620 -0.55 8.86 -0.63
C ALA A 620 -1.48 9.83 0.12
N ILE A 621 -2.63 10.13 -0.48
CA ILE A 621 -3.74 10.81 0.20
C ILE A 621 -4.99 9.95 0.05
N PHE A 622 -5.78 9.82 1.12
CA PHE A 622 -7.12 9.25 1.03
C PHE A 622 -8.02 10.18 0.24
N MET A 623 -8.51 9.70 -0.90
CA MET A 623 -9.36 10.45 -1.81
C MET A 623 -10.81 10.38 -1.32
N GLN A 624 -11.36 9.17 -1.33
CA GLN A 624 -12.74 8.85 -0.98
C GLN A 624 -12.98 7.33 -1.09
N ASN A 625 -14.21 6.92 -0.84
CA ASN A 625 -14.68 5.56 -1.09
C ASN A 625 -15.01 5.41 -2.58
N ILE A 626 -14.53 4.33 -3.20
CA ILE A 626 -14.76 3.95 -4.60
C ILE A 626 -16.09 3.19 -4.72
N ASP A 627 -16.28 2.23 -3.79
CA ASP A 627 -17.52 1.53 -3.48
C ASP A 627 -17.78 1.67 -1.97
N PRO A 628 -18.98 1.36 -1.43
CA PRO A 628 -19.27 1.49 0.01
C PRO A 628 -18.23 0.83 0.93
N ASN A 629 -17.59 -0.24 0.46
CA ASN A 629 -16.60 -1.05 1.18
C ASN A 629 -15.20 -0.98 0.55
N LEU A 630 -14.90 -0.06 -0.39
CA LEU A 630 -13.61 0.03 -1.09
C LEU A 630 -13.08 1.46 -1.04
N TYR A 631 -11.82 1.63 -0.62
CA TYR A 631 -11.22 2.93 -0.34
C TYR A 631 -10.08 3.23 -1.30
N GLY A 632 -10.07 4.45 -1.87
CA GLY A 632 -9.07 4.92 -2.81
C GLY A 632 -8.02 5.81 -2.14
N PHE A 633 -6.75 5.42 -2.27
CA PHE A 633 -5.59 6.18 -1.82
C PHE A 633 -4.72 6.59 -3.01
N GLY A 634 -4.82 7.86 -3.42
CA GLY A 634 -4.08 8.41 -4.54
C GLY A 634 -2.60 8.57 -4.21
N LEU A 635 -1.72 7.97 -5.00
CA LEU A 635 -0.27 8.04 -4.84
C LEU A 635 0.24 9.45 -5.20
N LEU A 636 1.06 10.02 -4.32
CA LEU A 636 1.64 11.37 -4.49
C LEU A 636 2.73 11.44 -5.57
N SER A 637 3.34 10.31 -5.91
CA SER A 637 4.14 10.12 -7.12
C SER A 637 4.09 8.66 -7.55
N SER A 638 4.57 8.35 -8.74
CA SER A 638 4.68 7.01 -9.33
C SER A 638 5.82 6.98 -10.35
N HIS A 639 6.16 5.81 -10.88
CA HIS A 639 7.03 5.69 -12.07
C HIS A 639 6.70 6.68 -13.21
N GLU A 640 5.42 6.98 -13.38
CA GLU A 640 4.88 7.73 -14.50
C GLU A 640 4.72 9.22 -14.17
N TYR A 641 4.36 9.59 -12.93
CA TYR A 641 4.04 10.96 -12.55
C TYR A 641 4.71 11.36 -11.24
N ASP A 642 5.31 12.54 -11.22
CA ASP A 642 5.69 13.25 -9.98
C ASP A 642 4.89 14.55 -9.91
N TYR A 643 3.77 14.50 -9.19
CA TYR A 643 2.83 15.62 -9.11
C TYR A 643 3.40 16.80 -8.30
N LEU A 644 4.17 16.52 -7.25
CA LEU A 644 4.73 17.57 -6.39
C LEU A 644 6.08 18.11 -6.90
N GLY A 645 6.80 17.34 -7.73
CA GLY A 645 8.09 17.72 -8.31
C GLY A 645 9.29 17.44 -7.40
N PHE A 646 9.12 16.57 -6.40
CA PHE A 646 10.14 16.26 -5.40
C PHE A 646 11.10 15.13 -5.84
N ALA A 647 10.74 14.34 -6.85
CA ALA A 647 11.57 13.29 -7.44
C ALA A 647 12.14 13.69 -8.81
N SER A 648 11.51 14.61 -9.53
CA SER A 648 11.91 15.07 -10.87
C SER A 648 11.54 16.53 -11.13
N SER A 649 12.48 17.29 -11.70
CA SER A 649 12.23 18.66 -12.17
C SER A 649 11.49 18.74 -13.51
N ASN A 650 11.28 17.61 -14.20
CA ASN A 650 10.75 17.56 -15.57
C ASN A 650 9.26 17.92 -15.70
N ASN A 651 8.51 17.97 -14.58
CA ASN A 651 7.11 18.41 -14.57
C ASN A 651 7.03 19.94 -14.34
N PRO A 652 6.83 20.78 -15.37
CA PRO A 652 6.82 22.24 -15.22
C PRO A 652 5.65 22.74 -14.37
N ASN A 653 4.57 21.95 -14.28
CA ASN A 653 3.35 22.28 -13.53
C ASN A 653 3.34 21.65 -12.12
N SER A 654 4.48 21.14 -11.64
CA SER A 654 4.62 20.63 -10.28
C SER A 654 4.56 21.72 -9.22
N PHE A 655 4.22 21.34 -7.98
CA PHE A 655 4.19 22.29 -6.86
C PHE A 655 5.56 22.93 -6.62
N LEU A 656 6.67 22.16 -6.68
CA LEU A 656 8.01 22.69 -6.48
C LEU A 656 8.39 23.75 -7.53
N ASN A 657 8.01 23.55 -8.80
CA ASN A 657 8.28 24.53 -9.85
C ASN A 657 7.37 25.78 -9.71
N LYS A 658 6.12 25.61 -9.27
CA LYS A 658 5.25 26.73 -8.87
C LYS A 658 5.87 27.54 -7.72
N LEU A 659 6.41 26.86 -6.69
CA LEU A 659 7.05 27.50 -5.54
C LEU A 659 8.29 28.31 -5.95
N LYS A 660 9.18 27.74 -6.77
CA LYS A 660 10.36 28.45 -7.32
C LYS A 660 9.98 29.74 -8.04
N ASN A 661 8.92 29.70 -8.86
CA ASN A 661 8.40 30.88 -9.56
C ASN A 661 7.80 31.92 -8.60
N LEU A 662 7.14 31.49 -7.51
CA LEU A 662 6.62 32.37 -6.47
C LEU A 662 7.74 33.02 -5.64
N ALA A 663 8.76 32.27 -5.24
CA ALA A 663 9.94 32.79 -4.55
C ALA A 663 10.74 33.77 -5.42
N ALA A 664 10.94 33.45 -6.71
CA ALA A 664 11.64 34.35 -7.63
C ALA A 664 10.88 35.67 -7.91
N SER A 665 9.55 35.66 -7.87
CA SER A 665 8.72 36.85 -8.14
C SER A 665 8.31 37.63 -6.89
N GLN A 666 8.30 36.99 -5.71
CA GLN A 666 7.90 37.58 -4.43
C GLN A 666 8.79 37.02 -3.28
N PRO A 667 10.11 37.25 -3.30
CA PRO A 667 11.07 36.62 -2.38
C PRO A 667 10.84 36.98 -0.90
N ASP A 668 10.28 38.16 -0.61
CA ASP A 668 9.93 38.57 0.76
C ASP A 668 8.74 37.80 1.34
N LYS A 669 8.02 37.01 0.51
CA LYS A 669 6.79 36.29 0.87
C LYS A 669 6.87 34.78 0.72
N TYR A 670 7.83 34.24 -0.04
CA TYR A 670 7.94 32.82 -0.34
C TYR A 670 9.41 32.41 -0.37
N ASP A 671 9.71 31.28 0.25
CA ASP A 671 11.04 30.70 0.33
C ASP A 671 10.99 29.34 -0.39
N ASP A 672 11.82 29.14 -1.43
CA ASP A 672 11.87 27.87 -2.16
C ASP A 672 12.86 26.87 -1.55
N SER A 673 13.64 27.26 -0.53
CA SER A 673 14.50 26.35 0.24
C SER A 673 13.73 25.42 1.19
N VAL A 674 12.42 25.64 1.36
CA VAL A 674 11.53 24.89 2.26
C VAL A 674 11.55 23.37 2.04
N PHE A 675 11.82 22.92 0.81
CA PHE A 675 11.79 21.51 0.41
C PHE A 675 13.11 21.02 -0.23
N ASN A 676 14.21 21.76 -0.11
CA ASN A 676 15.54 21.40 -0.64
C ASN A 676 16.46 20.75 0.41
#